data_AF-A0A937CW76-F1
#
_entry.id   AF-A0A937CW76-F1
#
_cell.length_a   1.000
_cell.length_b   1.000
_cell.length_c   1.000
_cell.angle_alpha   90.00
_cell.angle_beta   90.00
_cell.angle_gamma   90.00
#
_symmetry.space_group_name_H-M   'P 1'
#
loop_
_entity.id
_entity.type
_entity.pdbx_description
1 polymer ?
#
loop_
_entity_poly.entity_id
_entity_poly.type
_entity_poly.pdbx_seq_one_letter_code
_entity_poly.pdbx_strand_id
1 'polypeptide(L)'
;MPTLICDCNKTMPLDAQALGRALDENLTLHSTLCRREAGAFQQAVKSGSEVVVACTQERRLFGELGQQTEGAVSPVRFVNIRETGGWSRDAKSAGPKLAALLAAAKLPEPEPVPTVTYKSEGRLLVIGPLEQAERFAALLGDTLDVTLFSRGGSGAQERRFPVVAGRIDRLTGWLGAFRLSWSQDNPIDLDLCTRCNACVAACPEQAIGLDYQVDLGACKSHRDCVKACEVAGAIDFTRAPVAHEDTYDLVLDLRQQPAFLQHAPPQGYFHLPAGEANGPKALDVALKLRELVGEFEKPKFFAYRQKLCAHSRNEKVGCNACVDICSAEAISSEKSRQQIKVDANLCVGCGACTTVCPTGALSYVYPRAGEQGTKIRTLLSTYERAGGVAPILLLHSQERGQALVEELGRAARVGAAAGVPANVIPLALWHVASTGIDLWLTAVAQGAAHVALLATHEEAPQYLDALEQQMQVAQAIVEGLGYQGRHFSLLRSRGAGDLDQDLQLLAQRRGATPKARARFAVAAEKRTTLELALDHLIEHAPAKPEAIALPPGAPFGAIVVDKDKCTMCMSCVGACPASALQDNPQAPQLRMVESNCVQCGLCAKTCPEKAITLQPRLSLAPERKQPRVLNEAQPYACIRCGKAFGTLRGIESMIGKLAGHSMFQGAALDRLKMCSDCRVIDIYSASDEDRISDL
;
A
#
# COMPACT_ATOMS: atom_id res chain seq x y z
N MET A 1 -22.61 -15.72 22.59
CA MET A 1 -21.13 -15.76 22.63
C MET A 1 -20.71 -15.41 24.05
N PRO A 2 -20.32 -16.36 24.91
CA PRO A 2 -19.86 -16.05 26.26
C PRO A 2 -18.64 -15.11 26.23
N THR A 3 -18.68 -14.07 27.06
CA THR A 3 -17.57 -13.13 27.28
C THR A 3 -17.02 -13.32 28.69
N LEU A 4 -15.75 -13.70 28.79
CA LEU A 4 -15.03 -13.87 30.05
C LEU A 4 -14.17 -12.63 30.31
N ILE A 5 -14.54 -11.86 31.33
CA ILE A 5 -13.78 -10.69 31.78
C ILE A 5 -13.03 -10.98 33.07
N CYS A 6 -11.84 -10.39 33.23
CA CYS A 6 -11.02 -10.59 34.41
C CYS A 6 -10.37 -9.26 34.83
N ASP A 7 -10.35 -8.93 36.12
CA ASP A 7 -9.70 -7.72 36.68
C ASP A 7 -8.19 -7.86 36.91
N CYS A 8 -7.63 -9.04 36.59
CA CYS A 8 -6.21 -9.39 36.76
C CYS A 8 -5.70 -9.08 38.17
N ASN A 9 -6.19 -9.82 39.18
CA ASN A 9 -5.86 -9.66 40.59
C ASN A 9 -6.22 -8.27 41.13
N LYS A 10 -7.42 -7.79 40.80
CA LYS A 10 -7.97 -6.47 41.20
C LYS A 10 -7.09 -5.30 40.77
N THR A 11 -6.29 -5.47 39.72
CA THR A 11 -5.43 -4.40 39.19
C THR A 11 -6.18 -3.45 38.27
N MET A 12 -7.38 -3.83 37.81
CA MET A 12 -8.25 -3.02 36.96
C MET A 12 -9.59 -2.75 37.66
N PRO A 13 -10.08 -1.49 37.67
CA PRO A 13 -11.37 -1.14 38.29
C PRO A 13 -12.55 -1.44 37.36
N LEU A 14 -12.75 -2.72 37.01
CA LEU A 14 -13.82 -3.14 36.09
C LEU A 14 -15.20 -3.13 36.76
N ASP A 15 -16.21 -2.58 36.07
CA ASP A 15 -17.62 -2.69 36.45
C ASP A 15 -18.33 -3.66 35.47
N ALA A 16 -18.49 -4.91 35.91
CA ALA A 16 -19.11 -5.95 35.10
C ALA A 16 -20.57 -5.67 34.76
N GLN A 17 -21.32 -4.98 35.63
CA GLN A 17 -22.72 -4.65 35.36
C GLN A 17 -22.84 -3.56 34.31
N ALA A 18 -22.01 -2.52 34.38
CA ALA A 18 -21.99 -1.46 33.38
C ALA A 18 -21.52 -2.00 32.02
N LEU A 19 -20.46 -2.80 31.99
CA LEU A 19 -19.98 -3.47 30.77
C LEU A 19 -21.04 -4.42 30.20
N GLY A 20 -21.72 -5.18 31.06
CA GLY A 20 -22.80 -6.08 30.67
C GLY A 20 -23.97 -5.34 30.02
N ARG A 21 -24.44 -4.24 30.61
CA ARG A 21 -25.48 -3.38 30.01
C ARG A 21 -25.08 -2.84 28.64
N ALA A 22 -23.82 -2.42 28.49
CA ALA A 22 -23.31 -1.90 27.22
C ALA A 22 -23.14 -2.97 26.13
N LEU A 23 -23.01 -4.24 26.51
CA LEU A 23 -22.86 -5.38 25.61
C LEU A 23 -24.16 -6.17 25.41
N ASP A 24 -25.21 -5.86 26.17
CA ASP A 24 -26.44 -6.66 26.27
C ASP A 24 -26.19 -8.09 26.76
N GLU A 25 -25.32 -8.24 27.77
CA GLU A 25 -24.89 -9.52 28.32
C GLU A 25 -24.76 -9.49 29.85
N ASN A 26 -24.99 -10.64 30.50
CA ASN A 26 -24.66 -10.83 31.91
C ASN A 26 -23.20 -11.26 32.04
N LEU A 27 -22.33 -10.36 32.47
CA LEU A 27 -20.90 -10.64 32.64
C LEU A 27 -20.56 -11.07 34.07
N THR A 28 -19.77 -12.13 34.18
CA THR A 28 -19.17 -12.55 35.45
C THR A 28 -17.75 -11.97 35.54
N LEU A 29 -17.45 -11.27 36.63
CA LEU A 29 -16.11 -10.74 36.89
C LEU A 29 -15.25 -11.79 37.57
N HIS A 30 -14.16 -12.18 36.90
CA HIS A 30 -13.11 -13.01 37.49
C HIS A 30 -11.95 -12.17 37.99
N SER A 31 -11.17 -12.69 38.95
CA SER A 31 -9.93 -12.01 39.37
C SER A 31 -8.65 -12.75 38.97
N THR A 32 -8.75 -14.05 38.73
CA THR A 32 -7.64 -14.95 38.42
C THR A 32 -8.09 -16.01 37.42
N LEU A 33 -8.78 -15.58 36.35
CA LEU A 33 -9.30 -16.46 35.29
C LEU A 33 -8.24 -17.40 34.71
N CYS A 34 -6.99 -16.95 34.57
CA CYS A 34 -5.88 -17.74 34.06
C CYS A 34 -5.23 -18.67 35.11
N ARG A 35 -5.72 -18.70 36.35
CA ARG A 35 -5.17 -19.50 37.45
C ARG A 35 -6.29 -20.21 38.21
N ARG A 36 -6.66 -19.73 39.40
CA ARG A 36 -7.60 -20.41 40.31
C ARG A 36 -9.01 -20.55 39.73
N GLU A 37 -9.36 -19.72 38.74
CA GLU A 37 -10.67 -19.70 38.11
C GLU A 37 -10.67 -20.27 36.68
N ALA A 38 -9.60 -20.98 36.28
CA ALA A 38 -9.48 -21.56 34.93
C ALA A 38 -10.64 -22.50 34.55
N GLY A 39 -11.28 -23.13 35.54
CA GLY A 39 -12.48 -23.95 35.31
C GLY A 39 -13.63 -23.21 34.62
N ALA A 40 -13.78 -21.90 34.85
CA ALA A 40 -14.79 -21.10 34.16
C ALA A 40 -14.50 -20.99 32.65
N PHE A 41 -13.23 -20.85 32.28
CA PHE A 41 -12.80 -20.88 30.88
C PHE A 41 -13.06 -22.25 30.24
N GLN A 42 -12.63 -23.33 30.90
CA GLN A 42 -12.83 -24.70 30.41
C GLN A 42 -14.31 -25.03 30.22
N GLN A 43 -15.20 -24.52 31.07
CA GLN A 43 -16.64 -24.67 30.89
C GLN A 43 -17.17 -23.88 29.69
N ALA A 44 -16.70 -22.64 29.49
CA ALA A 44 -17.15 -21.80 28.38
C ALA A 44 -16.80 -22.39 27.00
N VAL A 45 -15.61 -22.98 26.86
CA VAL A 45 -15.14 -23.54 25.58
C VAL A 45 -15.81 -24.87 25.17
N LYS A 46 -16.62 -25.45 26.06
CA LYS A 46 -17.47 -26.62 25.77
C LYS A 46 -18.83 -26.24 25.15
N SER A 47 -19.16 -24.95 25.10
CA SER A 47 -20.50 -24.50 24.71
C SER A 47 -20.84 -24.69 23.24
N GLY A 48 -19.85 -24.91 22.36
CA GLY A 48 -20.06 -24.93 20.89
C GLY A 48 -20.19 -23.55 20.25
N SER A 49 -20.35 -22.49 21.06
CA SER A 49 -20.38 -21.11 20.60
C SER A 49 -19.00 -20.45 20.74
N GLU A 50 -18.67 -19.48 19.89
CA GLU A 50 -17.41 -18.71 20.06
C GLU A 50 -17.30 -18.11 21.47
N VAL A 51 -16.09 -18.00 22.00
CA VAL A 51 -15.81 -17.47 23.35
C VAL A 51 -14.89 -16.26 23.23
N VAL A 52 -15.25 -15.14 23.86
CA VAL A 52 -14.35 -13.98 23.99
C VAL A 52 -13.68 -13.99 25.36
N VAL A 53 -12.35 -13.95 25.38
CA VAL A 53 -11.54 -13.84 26.59
C VAL A 53 -10.86 -12.48 26.62
N ALA A 54 -11.18 -11.67 27.64
CA ALA A 54 -10.63 -10.33 27.82
C ALA A 54 -9.23 -10.33 28.46
N CYS A 55 -8.31 -11.11 27.88
CA CYS A 55 -6.92 -11.21 28.30
C CYS A 55 -6.03 -11.69 27.13
N THR A 56 -5.02 -10.91 26.73
CA THR A 56 -4.04 -11.34 25.71
C THR A 56 -2.76 -11.94 26.32
N GLN A 57 -2.41 -11.57 27.56
CA GLN A 57 -1.19 -12.03 28.25
C GLN A 57 -1.07 -13.56 28.33
N GLU A 58 -2.18 -14.23 28.62
CA GLU A 58 -2.22 -15.66 28.90
C GLU A 58 -2.83 -16.43 27.73
N ARG A 59 -2.77 -15.87 26.51
CA ARG A 59 -3.29 -16.51 25.28
C ARG A 59 -2.76 -17.92 25.09
N ARG A 60 -1.44 -18.11 25.29
CA ARG A 60 -0.78 -19.43 25.19
C ARG A 60 -1.40 -20.44 26.15
N LEU A 61 -1.52 -20.06 27.42
CA LEU A 61 -2.12 -20.91 28.45
C LEU A 61 -3.58 -21.25 28.14
N PHE A 62 -4.41 -20.28 27.75
CA PHE A 62 -5.80 -20.55 27.39
C PHE A 62 -5.90 -21.46 26.15
N GLY A 63 -4.98 -21.34 25.19
CA GLY A 63 -4.88 -22.26 24.06
C GLY A 63 -4.56 -23.69 24.51
N GLU A 64 -3.55 -23.88 25.37
CA GLU A 64 -3.18 -25.17 25.95
C GLU A 64 -4.34 -25.78 26.76
N LEU A 65 -4.98 -24.99 27.62
CA LEU A 65 -6.15 -25.42 28.39
C LEU A 65 -7.31 -25.81 27.48
N GLY A 66 -7.55 -25.08 26.40
CA GLY A 66 -8.57 -25.41 25.41
C GLY A 66 -8.30 -26.77 24.77
N GLN A 67 -7.06 -27.03 24.34
CA GLN A 67 -6.65 -28.31 23.75
C GLN A 67 -6.73 -29.48 24.74
N GLN A 68 -6.42 -29.24 26.02
CA GLN A 68 -6.48 -30.27 27.08
C GLN A 68 -7.90 -30.51 27.62
N THR A 69 -8.85 -29.63 27.31
CA THR A 69 -10.21 -29.72 27.82
C THR A 69 -11.04 -30.64 26.93
N GLU A 70 -11.39 -31.81 27.45
CA GLU A 70 -12.29 -32.74 26.77
C GLU A 70 -13.63 -32.08 26.44
N GLY A 71 -14.06 -32.20 25.17
CA GLY A 71 -15.28 -31.59 24.66
C GLY A 71 -15.17 -30.10 24.30
N ALA A 72 -13.97 -29.50 24.33
CA ALA A 72 -13.78 -28.14 23.85
C ALA A 72 -13.89 -28.09 22.32
N VAL A 73 -14.87 -27.34 21.84
CA VAL A 73 -15.20 -27.20 20.40
C VAL A 73 -15.34 -25.73 19.97
N SER A 74 -15.37 -24.81 20.94
CA SER A 74 -15.56 -23.39 20.70
C SER A 74 -14.28 -22.69 20.21
N PRO A 75 -14.34 -21.90 19.13
CA PRO A 75 -13.29 -20.94 18.79
C PRO A 75 -13.12 -19.88 19.89
N VAL A 76 -11.87 -19.54 20.22
CA VAL A 76 -11.55 -18.54 21.27
C VAL A 76 -10.98 -17.28 20.64
N ARG A 77 -11.58 -16.14 20.98
CA ARG A 77 -11.15 -14.79 20.57
C ARG A 77 -10.58 -14.06 21.76
N PHE A 78 -9.48 -13.35 21.57
CA PHE A 78 -8.80 -12.62 22.64
C PHE A 78 -8.86 -11.12 22.42
N VAL A 79 -9.15 -10.38 23.48
CA VAL A 79 -9.14 -8.91 23.46
C VAL A 79 -8.33 -8.36 24.62
N ASN A 80 -7.48 -7.39 24.32
CA ASN A 80 -6.73 -6.67 25.34
C ASN A 80 -7.61 -5.54 25.89
N ILE A 81 -8.02 -5.66 27.15
CA ILE A 81 -8.68 -4.58 27.92
C ILE A 81 -7.77 -4.03 29.04
N ARG A 82 -6.58 -4.62 29.20
CA ARG A 82 -5.67 -4.37 30.32
C ARG A 82 -4.72 -3.24 30.00
N GLU A 83 -3.79 -3.44 29.07
CA GLU A 83 -2.85 -2.39 28.65
C GLU A 83 -3.55 -1.28 27.86
N THR A 84 -4.64 -1.59 27.17
CA THR A 84 -5.39 -0.64 26.32
C THR A 84 -6.28 0.32 27.10
N GLY A 85 -6.45 0.13 28.42
CA GLY A 85 -7.25 1.02 29.25
C GLY A 85 -7.38 0.64 30.72
N GLY A 86 -7.45 -0.64 31.06
CA GLY A 86 -7.63 -1.12 32.43
C GLY A 86 -6.48 -0.74 33.40
N TRP A 87 -5.28 -0.50 32.88
CA TRP A 87 -4.11 -0.02 33.64
C TRP A 87 -3.80 1.48 33.42
N SER A 88 -4.59 2.18 32.61
CA SER A 88 -4.41 3.62 32.43
C SER A 88 -4.76 4.40 33.71
N ARG A 89 -4.25 5.62 33.82
CA ARG A 89 -4.63 6.59 34.87
C ARG A 89 -6.15 6.83 34.88
N ASP A 90 -6.77 6.80 33.70
CA ASP A 90 -8.20 7.05 33.51
C ASP A 90 -9.04 5.76 33.57
N ALA A 91 -8.49 4.65 34.09
CA ALA A 91 -9.14 3.32 34.03
C ALA A 91 -10.57 3.30 34.59
N LYS A 92 -10.87 4.09 35.63
CA LYS A 92 -12.23 4.22 36.19
C LYS A 92 -13.26 4.75 35.19
N SER A 93 -12.81 5.53 34.21
CA SER A 93 -13.64 6.11 33.15
C SER A 93 -13.51 5.36 31.83
N ALA A 94 -12.68 4.31 31.76
CA ALA A 94 -12.41 3.56 30.52
C ALA A 94 -13.52 2.56 30.15
N GLY A 95 -14.55 2.38 30.99
CA GLY A 95 -15.66 1.44 30.75
C GLY A 95 -16.23 1.46 29.33
N PRO A 96 -16.55 2.63 28.75
CA PRO A 96 -17.03 2.73 27.37
C PRO A 96 -16.04 2.20 26.32
N LYS A 97 -14.75 2.49 26.49
CA LYS A 97 -13.69 1.96 25.62
C LYS A 97 -13.57 0.45 25.75
N LEU A 98 -13.61 -0.08 26.97
CA LEU A 98 -13.50 -1.53 27.18
C LEU A 98 -14.71 -2.27 26.60
N ALA A 99 -15.93 -1.73 26.76
CA ALA A 99 -17.13 -2.27 26.12
C ALA A 99 -17.00 -2.27 24.58
N ALA A 100 -16.52 -1.17 23.99
CA ALA A 100 -16.28 -1.08 22.56
C ALA A 100 -15.30 -2.15 22.07
N LEU A 101 -14.15 -2.31 22.74
CA LEU A 101 -13.15 -3.33 22.39
C LEU A 101 -13.73 -4.75 22.50
N LEU A 102 -14.50 -5.04 23.56
CA LEU A 102 -15.18 -6.34 23.74
C LEU A 102 -16.21 -6.60 22.63
N ALA A 103 -17.00 -5.59 22.23
CA ALA A 103 -17.95 -5.73 21.13
C ALA A 103 -17.26 -5.94 19.77
N ALA A 104 -16.14 -5.24 19.51
CA ALA A 104 -15.37 -5.43 18.29
C ALA A 104 -14.72 -6.82 18.22
N ALA A 105 -14.32 -7.38 19.36
CA ALA A 105 -13.76 -8.73 19.45
C ALA A 105 -14.79 -9.85 19.19
N LYS A 106 -16.08 -9.52 19.17
CA LYS A 106 -17.19 -10.42 18.81
C LYS A 106 -17.51 -10.42 17.32
N LEU A 107 -16.85 -9.58 16.54
CA LEU A 107 -17.04 -9.57 15.09
C LEU A 107 -16.40 -10.83 14.48
N PRO A 108 -17.00 -11.36 13.41
CA PRO A 108 -16.41 -12.50 12.69
C PRO A 108 -15.02 -12.13 12.16
N GLU A 109 -14.19 -13.15 11.97
CA GLU A 109 -12.92 -12.95 11.24
C GLU A 109 -13.20 -12.52 9.79
N PRO A 110 -12.29 -11.75 9.18
CA PRO A 110 -12.33 -11.47 7.76
C PRO A 110 -12.49 -12.75 6.93
N GLU A 111 -13.29 -12.68 5.87
CA GLU A 111 -13.46 -13.83 4.99
C GLU A 111 -12.13 -14.21 4.31
N PRO A 112 -11.87 -15.51 4.07
CA PRO A 112 -10.71 -15.94 3.31
C PRO A 112 -10.63 -15.29 1.93
N VAL A 113 -9.41 -15.03 1.48
CA VAL A 113 -9.11 -14.50 0.15
C VAL A 113 -8.16 -15.44 -0.58
N PRO A 114 -8.05 -15.33 -1.93
CA PRO A 114 -7.03 -16.07 -2.67
C PRO A 114 -5.64 -15.83 -2.08
N THR A 115 -4.82 -16.88 -2.02
CA THR A 115 -3.47 -16.82 -1.50
C THR A 115 -2.42 -16.72 -2.61
N VAL A 116 -1.22 -16.29 -2.24
CA VAL A 116 0.00 -16.32 -3.03
C VAL A 116 0.91 -17.34 -2.37
N THR A 117 1.27 -18.38 -3.11
CA THR A 117 2.09 -19.49 -2.61
C THR A 117 3.55 -19.29 -2.96
N TYR A 118 4.43 -19.58 -2.00
CA TYR A 118 5.87 -19.67 -2.15
C TYR A 118 6.31 -21.11 -1.87
N LYS A 119 7.33 -21.56 -2.61
CA LYS A 119 7.94 -22.88 -2.40
C LYS A 119 9.43 -22.70 -2.29
N SER A 120 10.02 -23.20 -1.22
CA SER A 120 11.46 -23.13 -0.97
C SER A 120 11.98 -24.52 -0.64
N GLU A 121 12.96 -24.97 -1.41
CA GLU A 121 13.71 -26.22 -1.18
C GLU A 121 14.96 -25.96 -0.33
N GLY A 122 15.20 -24.71 0.08
CA GLY A 122 16.31 -24.32 0.93
C GLY A 122 17.60 -24.02 0.17
N ARG A 123 17.55 -23.74 -1.14
CA ARG A 123 18.72 -23.26 -1.90
C ARG A 123 19.05 -21.82 -1.50
N LEU A 124 20.14 -21.65 -0.75
CA LEU A 124 20.58 -20.37 -0.21
C LEU A 124 21.79 -19.82 -0.96
N LEU A 125 21.67 -18.60 -1.46
CA LEU A 125 22.79 -17.79 -1.93
C LEU A 125 23.30 -16.88 -0.80
N VAL A 126 24.60 -16.94 -0.48
CA VAL A 126 25.25 -16.00 0.44
C VAL A 126 26.22 -15.11 -0.32
N ILE A 127 25.99 -13.80 -0.34
CA ILE A 127 26.80 -12.82 -1.09
C ILE A 127 27.64 -11.99 -0.13
N GLY A 128 28.96 -12.01 -0.23
CA GLY A 128 29.80 -11.15 0.61
C GLY A 128 31.26 -11.58 0.76
N PRO A 129 31.98 -11.02 1.74
CA PRO A 129 33.33 -11.45 2.08
C PRO A 129 33.34 -12.94 2.44
N LEU A 130 34.28 -13.68 1.85
CA LEU A 130 34.28 -15.15 1.87
C LEU A 130 34.31 -15.71 3.30
N GLU A 131 35.12 -15.14 4.19
CA GLU A 131 35.22 -15.54 5.60
C GLU A 131 33.87 -15.46 6.36
N GLN A 132 33.07 -14.42 6.08
CA GLN A 132 31.78 -14.19 6.73
C GLN A 132 30.72 -15.09 6.10
N ALA A 133 30.76 -15.24 4.78
CA ALA A 133 29.87 -16.12 4.04
C ALA A 133 30.03 -17.58 4.49
N GLU A 134 31.27 -18.06 4.62
CA GLU A 134 31.58 -19.41 5.11
C GLU A 134 31.11 -19.63 6.55
N ARG A 135 31.17 -18.60 7.41
CA ARG A 135 30.63 -18.72 8.78
C ARG A 135 29.12 -18.94 8.77
N PHE A 136 28.36 -18.18 7.98
CA PHE A 136 26.93 -18.41 7.84
C PHE A 136 26.64 -19.77 7.20
N ALA A 137 27.43 -20.16 6.20
CA ALA A 137 27.33 -21.48 5.60
C ALA A 137 27.58 -22.61 6.61
N ALA A 138 28.50 -22.44 7.55
CA ALA A 138 28.73 -23.40 8.62
C ALA A 138 27.53 -23.50 9.60
N LEU A 139 26.81 -22.39 9.83
CA LEU A 139 25.62 -22.35 10.68
C LEU A 139 24.36 -22.92 10.00
N LEU A 140 24.31 -22.86 8.67
CA LEU A 140 23.11 -23.12 7.88
C LEU A 140 23.21 -24.36 6.98
N GLY A 141 24.43 -24.82 6.67
CA GLY A 141 24.69 -25.89 5.72
C GLY A 141 24.30 -27.29 6.19
N ASP A 142 23.83 -27.42 7.43
CA ASP A 142 23.20 -28.65 7.93
C ASP A 142 21.73 -28.80 7.46
N THR A 143 21.13 -27.69 7.03
CA THR A 143 19.70 -27.58 6.71
C THR A 143 19.41 -26.96 5.35
N LEU A 144 20.31 -26.12 4.83
CA LEU A 144 20.18 -25.40 3.56
C LEU A 144 21.27 -25.84 2.57
N ASP A 145 20.94 -25.82 1.28
CA ASP A 145 21.90 -26.00 0.19
C ASP A 145 22.57 -24.65 -0.11
N VAL A 146 23.78 -24.45 0.41
CA VAL A 146 24.43 -23.13 0.45
C VAL A 146 25.43 -22.96 -0.68
N THR A 147 25.24 -21.92 -1.49
CA THR A 147 26.22 -21.41 -2.47
C THR A 147 26.76 -20.06 -2.05
N LEU A 148 28.09 -19.87 -2.14
CA LEU A 148 28.76 -18.64 -1.76
C LEU A 148 29.11 -17.82 -3.00
N PHE A 149 28.70 -16.55 -3.02
CA PHE A 149 29.15 -15.56 -4.00
C PHE A 149 30.19 -14.64 -3.36
N SER A 150 31.47 -14.90 -3.64
CA SER A 150 32.58 -14.18 -3.04
C SER A 150 32.67 -12.74 -3.55
N ARG A 151 32.90 -11.80 -2.61
CA ARG A 151 33.17 -10.38 -2.88
C ARG A 151 34.47 -9.92 -2.18
N GLY A 152 35.47 -10.80 -2.10
CA GLY A 152 36.73 -10.54 -1.39
C GLY A 152 36.88 -11.33 -0.09
N GLY A 153 37.96 -11.07 0.66
CA GLY A 153 38.20 -11.61 2.01
C GLY A 153 39.05 -12.89 2.06
N SER A 154 39.27 -13.41 3.27
CA SER A 154 40.07 -14.63 3.50
C SER A 154 39.21 -15.86 3.76
N GLY A 155 38.95 -16.65 2.72
CA GLY A 155 38.23 -17.92 2.88
C GLY A 155 39.11 -19.08 3.34
N ALA A 156 38.46 -20.14 3.82
CA ALA A 156 39.09 -21.42 4.08
C ALA A 156 39.56 -22.08 2.77
N GLN A 157 40.66 -22.84 2.85
CA GLN A 157 41.13 -23.63 1.70
C GLN A 157 40.22 -24.83 1.41
N GLU A 158 39.50 -25.33 2.42
CA GLU A 158 38.61 -26.48 2.27
C GLU A 158 37.40 -26.14 1.39
N ARG A 159 37.09 -27.01 0.43
CA ARG A 159 35.93 -26.86 -0.48
C ARG A 159 34.65 -27.45 0.13
N ARG A 160 34.20 -26.87 1.26
CA ARG A 160 32.97 -27.33 1.94
C ARG A 160 31.68 -26.91 1.23
N PHE A 161 31.72 -25.79 0.52
CA PHE A 161 30.59 -25.19 -0.18
C PHE A 161 31.00 -24.76 -1.60
N PRO A 162 30.09 -24.80 -2.59
CA PRO A 162 30.29 -24.16 -3.88
C PRO A 162 30.60 -22.67 -3.71
N VAL A 163 31.67 -22.19 -4.36
CA VAL A 163 32.06 -20.78 -4.33
C VAL A 163 32.15 -20.26 -5.75
N VAL A 164 31.32 -19.27 -6.06
CA VAL A 164 31.34 -18.54 -7.33
C VAL A 164 31.80 -17.10 -7.09
N ALA A 165 32.33 -16.48 -8.14
CA ALA A 165 32.79 -15.10 -8.10
C ALA A 165 32.62 -14.43 -9.48
N GLY A 166 32.74 -13.10 -9.49
CA GLY A 166 32.62 -12.28 -10.68
C GLY A 166 31.79 -11.02 -10.43
N ARG A 167 31.35 -10.39 -11.52
CA ARG A 167 30.48 -9.22 -11.48
C ARG A 167 29.02 -9.64 -11.55
N ILE A 168 28.26 -9.35 -10.49
CA ILE A 168 26.79 -9.51 -10.50
C ILE A 168 26.22 -8.50 -11.51
N ASP A 169 25.55 -8.99 -12.54
CA ASP A 169 24.90 -8.16 -13.55
C ASP A 169 23.45 -7.85 -13.15
N ARG A 170 22.75 -8.83 -12.54
CA ARG A 170 21.38 -8.65 -12.05
C ARG A 170 21.02 -9.68 -10.97
N LEU A 171 20.27 -9.25 -9.96
CA LEU A 171 19.61 -10.10 -8.99
C LEU A 171 18.15 -9.68 -8.87
N THR A 172 17.22 -10.58 -9.14
CA THR A 172 15.77 -10.34 -9.09
C THR A 172 15.05 -11.54 -8.52
N GLY A 173 13.84 -11.35 -8.00
CA GLY A 173 12.97 -12.44 -7.59
C GLY A 173 12.43 -12.25 -6.18
N TRP A 174 12.02 -13.36 -5.58
CA TRP A 174 11.39 -13.45 -4.28
C TRP A 174 11.61 -14.87 -3.73
N LEU A 175 11.15 -15.15 -2.51
CA LEU A 175 11.25 -16.43 -1.83
C LEU A 175 10.91 -17.60 -2.76
N GLY A 176 11.84 -18.52 -2.96
CA GLY A 176 11.65 -19.68 -3.85
C GLY A 176 11.92 -19.44 -5.34
N ALA A 177 12.26 -18.20 -5.74
CA ALA A 177 12.37 -17.83 -7.14
C ALA A 177 13.33 -16.65 -7.36
N PHE A 178 14.42 -16.56 -6.59
CA PHE A 178 15.51 -15.64 -6.91
C PHE A 178 16.26 -16.12 -8.14
N ARG A 179 16.66 -15.17 -8.97
CA ARG A 179 17.49 -15.38 -10.17
C ARG A 179 18.67 -14.45 -10.11
N LEU A 180 19.85 -15.04 -10.10
CA LEU A 180 21.13 -14.34 -10.17
C LEU A 180 21.69 -14.51 -11.57
N SER A 181 22.06 -13.40 -12.22
CA SER A 181 22.89 -13.42 -13.42
C SER A 181 24.18 -12.66 -13.16
N TRP A 182 25.31 -13.25 -13.54
CA TRP A 182 26.64 -12.67 -13.33
C TRP A 182 27.58 -12.99 -14.48
N SER A 183 28.60 -12.16 -14.63
CA SER A 183 29.70 -12.34 -15.55
C SER A 183 30.91 -12.82 -14.78
N GLN A 184 31.42 -14.01 -15.10
CA GLN A 184 32.73 -14.48 -14.65
C GLN A 184 33.80 -13.73 -15.45
N ASP A 185 34.27 -12.62 -14.90
CA ASP A 185 35.20 -11.69 -15.55
C ASP A 185 36.60 -11.68 -14.90
N ASN A 186 36.84 -12.55 -13.91
CA ASN A 186 38.15 -12.70 -13.31
C ASN A 186 39.03 -13.68 -14.08
N PRO A 187 40.34 -13.40 -14.23
CA PRO A 187 41.29 -14.31 -14.84
C PRO A 187 41.42 -15.68 -14.15
N ILE A 188 41.09 -15.77 -12.87
CA ILE A 188 41.19 -17.02 -12.10
C ILE A 188 39.85 -17.77 -12.16
N ASP A 189 39.90 -18.98 -12.69
CA ASP A 189 38.82 -19.96 -12.66
C ASP A 189 38.78 -20.68 -11.31
N LEU A 190 37.73 -20.45 -10.53
CA LEU A 190 37.59 -21.07 -9.20
C LEU A 190 37.33 -22.58 -9.27
N ASP A 191 36.77 -23.09 -10.36
CA ASP A 191 36.53 -24.53 -10.51
C ASP A 191 37.86 -25.28 -10.69
N LEU A 192 38.75 -24.72 -11.51
CA LEU A 192 40.09 -25.25 -11.78
C LEU A 192 41.11 -24.94 -10.67
N CYS A 193 40.91 -23.87 -9.89
CA CYS A 193 41.87 -23.39 -8.89
C CYS A 193 42.03 -24.37 -7.72
N THR A 194 43.21 -24.95 -7.54
CA THR A 194 43.49 -25.89 -6.45
C THR A 194 43.64 -25.25 -5.06
N ARG A 195 43.53 -23.91 -4.95
CA ARG A 195 43.71 -23.14 -3.70
C ARG A 195 45.08 -23.36 -3.03
N CYS A 196 46.14 -23.56 -3.83
CA CYS A 196 47.49 -23.87 -3.33
C CYS A 196 48.30 -22.65 -2.84
N ASN A 197 47.76 -21.43 -2.94
CA ASN A 197 48.43 -20.15 -2.62
C ASN A 197 49.67 -19.79 -3.45
N ALA A 198 50.09 -20.60 -4.43
CA ALA A 198 51.28 -20.31 -5.22
C ALA A 198 51.17 -18.99 -6.00
N CYS A 199 50.00 -18.69 -6.58
CA CYS A 199 49.74 -17.44 -7.29
C CYS A 199 49.74 -16.22 -6.36
N VAL A 200 49.21 -16.37 -5.14
CA VAL A 200 49.20 -15.32 -4.10
C VAL A 200 50.63 -14.98 -3.69
N ALA A 201 51.45 -15.99 -3.37
CA ALA A 201 52.85 -15.82 -2.99
C ALA A 201 53.72 -15.24 -4.12
N ALA A 202 53.41 -15.58 -5.37
CA ALA A 202 54.16 -15.12 -6.54
C ALA A 202 53.82 -13.68 -6.98
N CYS A 203 52.72 -13.07 -6.51
CA CYS A 203 52.27 -11.77 -6.98
C CYS A 203 52.99 -10.60 -6.27
N PRO A 204 53.87 -9.83 -6.93
CA PRO A 204 54.65 -8.78 -6.27
C PRO A 204 53.79 -7.62 -5.75
N GLU A 205 52.67 -7.36 -6.43
CA GLU A 205 51.74 -6.28 -6.10
C GLU A 205 50.71 -6.69 -5.03
N GLN A 206 50.75 -7.96 -4.58
CA GLN A 206 49.72 -8.53 -3.69
C GLN A 206 48.29 -8.37 -4.23
N ALA A 207 48.16 -8.30 -5.57
CA ALA A 207 46.90 -8.10 -6.27
C ALA A 207 46.01 -9.35 -6.33
N ILE A 208 46.37 -10.43 -5.64
CA ILE A 208 45.58 -11.68 -5.59
C ILE A 208 45.28 -11.98 -4.12
N GLY A 209 44.01 -11.94 -3.75
CA GLY A 209 43.55 -12.26 -2.40
C GLY A 209 43.42 -13.76 -2.15
N LEU A 210 43.08 -14.12 -0.91
CA LEU A 210 42.76 -15.50 -0.50
C LEU A 210 41.35 -15.95 -0.90
N ASP A 211 40.58 -15.06 -1.52
CA ASP A 211 39.41 -15.40 -2.32
C ASP A 211 39.77 -15.88 -3.74
N TYR A 212 41.07 -15.90 -4.07
CA TYR A 212 41.65 -16.30 -5.36
C TYR A 212 41.04 -15.53 -6.53
N GLN A 213 40.85 -14.22 -6.35
CA GLN A 213 40.46 -13.30 -7.40
C GLN A 213 41.56 -12.25 -7.59
N VAL A 214 41.83 -11.89 -8.84
CA VAL A 214 42.78 -10.82 -9.18
C VAL A 214 42.08 -9.46 -9.05
N ASP A 215 42.65 -8.55 -8.28
CA ASP A 215 42.38 -7.12 -8.35
C ASP A 215 43.05 -6.53 -9.60
N LEU A 216 42.26 -6.30 -10.64
CA LEU A 216 42.74 -5.76 -11.91
C LEU A 216 43.21 -4.30 -11.80
N GLY A 217 42.80 -3.57 -10.77
CA GLY A 217 43.29 -2.20 -10.51
C GLY A 217 44.68 -2.18 -9.88
N ALA A 218 45.01 -3.19 -9.06
CA ALA A 218 46.33 -3.35 -8.45
C ALA A 218 47.31 -4.15 -9.34
N CYS A 219 46.83 -5.00 -10.24
CA CYS A 219 47.66 -5.88 -11.06
C CYS A 219 48.44 -5.12 -12.16
N LYS A 220 49.77 -5.11 -12.06
CA LYS A 220 50.67 -4.54 -13.09
C LYS A 220 51.09 -5.54 -14.19
N SER A 221 50.39 -6.67 -14.32
CA SER A 221 50.56 -7.62 -15.43
C SER A 221 51.95 -8.29 -15.56
N HIS A 222 52.66 -8.55 -14.45
CA HIS A 222 53.91 -9.33 -14.43
C HIS A 222 53.74 -10.78 -14.91
N ARG A 223 52.54 -11.35 -14.71
CA ARG A 223 52.15 -12.74 -15.06
C ARG A 223 52.89 -13.85 -14.32
N ASP A 224 53.63 -13.56 -13.25
CA ASP A 224 54.25 -14.58 -12.38
C ASP A 224 53.21 -15.58 -11.81
N CYS A 225 52.00 -15.10 -11.53
CA CYS A 225 50.88 -15.93 -11.10
C CYS A 225 50.47 -16.99 -12.15
N VAL A 226 50.57 -16.69 -13.44
CA VAL A 226 50.25 -17.62 -14.54
C VAL A 226 51.27 -18.75 -14.55
N LYS A 227 52.57 -18.40 -14.46
CA LYS A 227 53.65 -19.38 -14.36
C LYS A 227 53.52 -20.25 -13.10
N ALA A 228 53.18 -19.64 -11.97
CA ALA A 228 52.95 -20.38 -10.72
C ALA A 228 51.75 -21.34 -10.79
N CYS A 229 50.80 -21.11 -11.71
CA CYS A 229 49.58 -21.89 -11.87
C CYS A 229 49.61 -22.80 -13.13
N GLU A 230 50.77 -23.02 -13.75
CA GLU A 230 50.91 -23.75 -15.03
C GLU A 230 50.27 -25.14 -15.02
N VAL A 231 50.49 -25.93 -13.95
CA VAL A 231 49.98 -27.30 -13.83
C VAL A 231 48.46 -27.34 -13.72
N ALA A 232 47.86 -26.42 -12.94
CA ALA A 232 46.41 -26.38 -12.76
C ALA A 232 45.70 -25.66 -13.92
N GLY A 233 46.39 -24.75 -14.62
CA GLY A 233 45.85 -24.00 -15.74
C GLY A 233 44.69 -23.06 -15.36
N ALA A 234 44.53 -22.71 -14.09
CA ALA A 234 43.37 -21.97 -13.61
C ALA A 234 43.40 -20.46 -13.92
N ILE A 235 44.55 -19.88 -14.32
CA ILE A 235 44.70 -18.44 -14.53
C ILE A 235 44.89 -18.12 -16.01
N ASP A 236 43.94 -17.41 -16.59
CA ASP A 236 43.96 -16.96 -17.99
C ASP A 236 43.43 -15.52 -18.12
N PHE A 237 44.34 -14.58 -18.42
CA PHE A 237 44.00 -13.16 -18.62
C PHE A 237 43.44 -12.85 -20.00
N THR A 238 43.44 -13.81 -20.92
CA THR A 238 42.87 -13.66 -22.27
C THR A 238 41.42 -14.14 -22.35
N ARG A 239 40.93 -14.75 -21.26
CA ARG A 239 39.57 -15.27 -21.17
C ARG A 239 38.54 -14.15 -21.31
N ALA A 240 37.64 -14.31 -22.27
CA ALA A 240 36.49 -13.44 -22.40
C ALA A 240 35.52 -13.69 -21.22
N PRO A 241 34.87 -12.65 -20.68
CA PRO A 241 33.86 -12.83 -19.65
C PRO A 241 32.77 -13.81 -20.07
N VAL A 242 32.46 -14.77 -19.20
CA VAL A 242 31.41 -15.78 -19.44
C VAL A 242 30.18 -15.41 -18.63
N ALA A 243 29.02 -15.38 -19.27
CA ALA A 243 27.74 -15.08 -18.61
C ALA A 243 27.14 -16.35 -18.02
N HIS A 244 26.66 -16.25 -16.77
CA HIS A 244 26.00 -17.31 -16.04
C HIS A 244 24.66 -16.85 -15.48
N GLU A 245 23.74 -17.80 -15.31
CA GLU A 245 22.46 -17.59 -14.62
C GLU A 245 22.20 -18.82 -13.73
N ASP A 246 21.75 -18.59 -12.50
CA ASP A 246 21.31 -19.63 -11.57
C ASP A 246 20.13 -19.13 -10.71
N THR A 247 19.41 -20.05 -10.09
CA THR A 247 18.25 -19.79 -9.25
C THR A 247 18.46 -20.21 -7.81
N TYR A 248 17.86 -19.47 -6.89
CA TYR A 248 17.93 -19.70 -5.45
C TYR A 248 16.58 -19.44 -4.81
N ASP A 249 16.34 -20.06 -3.66
CA ASP A 249 15.12 -19.83 -2.89
C ASP A 249 15.29 -18.67 -1.92
N LEU A 250 16.50 -18.50 -1.40
CA LEU A 250 16.84 -17.55 -0.35
C LEU A 250 18.12 -16.80 -0.72
N VAL A 251 18.22 -15.56 -0.26
CA VAL A 251 19.43 -14.75 -0.43
C VAL A 251 19.80 -14.10 0.90
N LEU A 252 21.02 -14.36 1.36
CA LEU A 252 21.67 -13.63 2.43
C LEU A 252 22.75 -12.72 1.83
N ASP A 253 22.53 -11.41 1.94
CA ASP A 253 23.42 -10.38 1.40
C ASP A 253 24.21 -9.72 2.52
N LEU A 254 25.51 -9.98 2.55
CA LEU A 254 26.47 -9.46 3.53
C LEU A 254 27.24 -8.24 3.02
N ARG A 255 26.90 -7.74 1.83
CA ARG A 255 27.56 -6.55 1.27
C ARG A 255 27.21 -5.31 2.09
N GLN A 256 28.07 -4.30 2.02
CA GLN A 256 27.79 -3.01 2.68
C GLN A 256 26.54 -2.34 2.11
N GLN A 257 26.35 -2.41 0.79
CA GLN A 257 25.14 -1.94 0.12
C GLN A 257 24.29 -3.15 -0.29
N PRO A 258 22.98 -3.16 0.04
CA PRO A 258 22.08 -4.23 -0.35
C PRO A 258 21.82 -4.26 -1.86
N ALA A 259 21.49 -5.44 -2.39
CA ALA A 259 21.01 -5.61 -3.76
C ALA A 259 19.67 -4.91 -4.01
N PHE A 260 18.80 -4.89 -3.00
CA PHE A 260 17.48 -4.31 -3.09
C PHE A 260 17.45 -3.04 -2.24
N LEU A 261 17.18 -1.90 -2.90
CA LEU A 261 17.13 -0.58 -2.26
C LEU A 261 15.72 -0.18 -1.83
N GLN A 262 14.71 -0.93 -2.27
CA GLN A 262 13.32 -0.74 -1.90
C GLN A 262 13.13 -0.94 -0.38
N HIS A 263 12.29 -0.12 0.26
CA HIS A 263 12.07 -0.16 1.71
C HIS A 263 11.55 -1.52 2.19
N ALA A 264 10.69 -2.16 1.39
CA ALA A 264 10.20 -3.50 1.67
C ALA A 264 10.84 -4.51 0.69
N PRO A 265 11.99 -5.13 1.04
CA PRO A 265 12.67 -6.06 0.13
C PRO A 265 11.82 -7.31 -0.16
N PRO A 266 12.13 -8.06 -1.22
CA PRO A 266 11.44 -9.31 -1.52
C PRO A 266 11.51 -10.29 -0.35
N GLN A 267 10.44 -11.06 -0.14
CA GLN A 267 10.45 -12.15 0.86
C GLN A 267 11.60 -13.10 0.56
N GLY A 268 12.28 -13.63 1.59
CA GLY A 268 13.43 -14.53 1.42
C GLY A 268 14.77 -13.84 1.16
N TYR A 269 14.79 -12.51 0.99
CA TYR A 269 16.02 -11.72 0.95
C TYR A 269 16.32 -11.10 2.31
N PHE A 270 17.55 -11.26 2.79
CA PHE A 270 18.03 -10.70 4.04
C PHE A 270 19.32 -9.93 3.81
N HIS A 271 19.38 -8.69 4.29
CA HIS A 271 20.59 -7.88 4.28
C HIS A 271 21.17 -7.77 5.69
N LEU A 272 22.46 -8.11 5.82
CA LEU A 272 23.22 -7.98 7.05
C LEU A 272 24.58 -7.32 6.74
N PRO A 273 24.72 -5.99 6.92
CA PRO A 273 26.00 -5.35 6.71
C PRO A 273 27.05 -5.86 7.71
N ALA A 274 28.34 -5.73 7.35
CA ALA A 274 29.44 -6.32 8.13
C ALA A 274 29.45 -5.96 9.63
N GLY A 275 28.99 -4.75 10.00
CA GLY A 275 28.91 -4.30 11.40
C GLY A 275 27.88 -5.07 12.24
N GLU A 276 26.89 -5.71 11.61
CA GLU A 276 25.82 -6.46 12.27
C GLU A 276 25.97 -7.97 12.11
N ALA A 277 26.83 -8.41 11.19
CA ALA A 277 27.05 -9.81 10.87
C ALA A 277 27.54 -10.65 12.06
N ASN A 278 28.04 -10.03 13.14
CA ASN A 278 28.58 -10.71 14.33
C ASN A 278 27.69 -10.56 15.59
N GLY A 279 26.54 -9.88 15.48
CA GLY A 279 25.68 -9.54 16.62
C GLY A 279 24.46 -10.45 16.78
N PRO A 280 23.56 -10.14 17.74
CA PRO A 280 22.31 -10.88 17.96
C PRO A 280 21.44 -10.98 16.69
N LYS A 281 21.43 -9.92 15.87
CA LYS A 281 20.69 -9.87 14.61
C LYS A 281 21.15 -10.93 13.60
N ALA A 282 22.44 -11.31 13.62
CA ALA A 282 22.96 -12.36 12.77
C ALA A 282 22.35 -13.73 13.10
N LEU A 283 22.18 -14.02 14.40
CA LEU A 283 21.53 -15.24 14.85
C LEU A 283 20.04 -15.23 14.50
N ASP A 284 19.35 -14.10 14.69
CA ASP A 284 17.93 -13.96 14.33
C ASP A 284 17.70 -14.20 12.82
N VAL A 285 18.57 -13.68 11.97
CA VAL A 285 18.51 -13.91 10.51
C VAL A 285 18.80 -15.36 10.18
N ALA A 286 19.80 -15.99 10.82
CA ALA A 286 20.09 -17.40 10.61
C ALA A 286 18.89 -18.30 10.98
N LEU A 287 18.23 -18.03 12.11
CA LEU A 287 17.02 -18.75 12.52
C LEU A 287 15.88 -18.56 11.50
N LYS A 288 15.63 -17.31 11.06
CA LYS A 288 14.61 -17.03 10.04
C LYS A 288 14.89 -17.75 8.72
N LEU A 289 16.14 -17.81 8.27
CA LEU A 289 16.50 -18.53 7.05
C LEU A 289 16.16 -20.02 7.14
N ARG A 290 16.40 -20.65 8.30
CA ARG A 290 16.06 -22.08 8.53
C ARG A 290 14.55 -22.33 8.57
N GLU A 291 13.77 -21.35 8.99
CA GLU A 291 12.29 -21.44 9.01
C GLU A 291 11.66 -21.24 7.62
N LEU A 292 12.42 -20.81 6.62
CA LEU A 292 11.94 -20.54 5.26
C LEU A 292 12.17 -21.70 4.28
N VAL A 293 12.07 -22.94 4.76
CA VAL A 293 12.05 -24.16 3.95
C VAL A 293 10.66 -24.78 3.98
N GLY A 294 10.09 -25.08 2.80
CA GLY A 294 8.75 -25.64 2.65
C GLY A 294 7.81 -24.77 1.82
N GLU A 295 6.50 -24.95 2.03
CA GLU A 295 5.45 -24.21 1.35
C GLU A 295 4.85 -23.14 2.27
N PHE A 296 4.75 -21.92 1.75
CA PHE A 296 4.24 -20.77 2.48
C PHE A 296 3.13 -20.11 1.69
N GLU A 297 2.15 -19.57 2.40
CA GLU A 297 1.08 -18.81 1.76
C GLU A 297 0.87 -17.48 2.46
N LYS A 298 0.57 -16.47 1.66
CA LYS A 298 0.07 -15.19 2.16
C LYS A 298 -1.22 -14.81 1.45
N PRO A 299 -2.11 -14.02 2.07
CA PRO A 299 -3.25 -13.45 1.39
C PRO A 299 -2.83 -12.62 0.16
N LYS A 300 -3.60 -12.66 -0.92
CA LYS A 300 -3.52 -11.69 -2.00
C LYS A 300 -4.27 -10.42 -1.57
N PHE A 301 -3.54 -9.43 -1.07
CA PHE A 301 -4.09 -8.23 -0.43
C PHE A 301 -4.84 -7.24 -1.33
N PHE A 302 -4.80 -7.41 -2.67
CA PHE A 302 -5.38 -6.45 -3.60
C PHE A 302 -6.32 -7.10 -4.64
N ALA A 303 -7.32 -6.32 -5.05
CA ALA A 303 -8.08 -6.54 -6.29
C ALA A 303 -7.88 -5.34 -7.23
N TYR A 304 -7.63 -5.62 -8.51
CA TYR A 304 -7.43 -4.62 -9.55
C TYR A 304 -8.56 -4.65 -10.60
N ARG A 305 -9.26 -3.53 -10.77
CA ARG A 305 -10.32 -3.33 -11.76
C ARG A 305 -9.85 -2.35 -12.84
N GLN A 306 -9.26 -2.86 -13.92
CA GLN A 306 -8.68 -2.05 -15.00
C GLN A 306 -9.65 -1.00 -15.58
N LYS A 307 -10.95 -1.32 -15.69
CA LYS A 307 -11.96 -0.39 -16.24
C LYS A 307 -12.07 0.93 -15.48
N LEU A 308 -11.74 0.93 -14.18
CA LEU A 308 -11.77 2.12 -13.31
C LEU A 308 -10.41 2.83 -13.26
N CYS A 309 -9.37 2.27 -13.88
CA CYS A 309 -8.00 2.73 -13.69
C CYS A 309 -7.76 4.05 -14.44
N ALA A 310 -7.23 5.04 -13.73
CA ALA A 310 -6.85 6.34 -14.30
C ALA A 310 -5.36 6.43 -14.68
N HIS A 311 -4.65 5.30 -14.69
CA HIS A 311 -3.21 5.27 -14.93
C HIS A 311 -2.85 5.61 -16.38
N SER A 312 -3.48 4.97 -17.36
CA SER A 312 -3.17 5.17 -18.77
C SER A 312 -4.40 5.08 -19.64
N ARG A 313 -4.50 5.97 -20.63
CA ARG A 313 -5.54 5.96 -21.67
C ARG A 313 -4.95 6.54 -22.95
N ASN A 314 -5.15 5.89 -24.10
CA ASN A 314 -4.58 6.32 -25.38
C ASN A 314 -3.06 6.54 -25.30
N GLU A 315 -2.35 5.62 -24.64
CA GLU A 315 -0.89 5.66 -24.41
C GLU A 315 -0.38 6.89 -23.60
N LYS A 316 -1.28 7.72 -23.07
CA LYS A 316 -0.95 8.83 -22.18
C LYS A 316 -1.10 8.41 -20.73
N VAL A 317 -0.05 8.64 -19.94
CA VAL A 317 -0.07 8.39 -18.50
C VAL A 317 -0.77 9.53 -17.76
N GLY A 318 -1.84 9.19 -17.04
CA GLY A 318 -2.62 10.06 -16.16
C GLY A 318 -2.07 10.05 -14.74
N CYS A 319 -2.53 9.09 -13.94
CA CYS A 319 -2.21 8.91 -12.52
C CYS A 319 -1.09 7.85 -12.31
N ASN A 320 -0.09 8.15 -11.48
CA ASN A 320 0.98 7.20 -11.10
C ASN A 320 0.99 6.85 -9.60
N ALA A 321 0.00 7.31 -8.82
CA ALA A 321 0.04 7.24 -7.37
C ALA A 321 0.33 5.84 -6.81
N CYS A 322 -0.24 4.78 -7.38
CA CYS A 322 0.02 3.41 -6.91
C CYS A 322 1.40 2.87 -7.27
N VAL A 323 2.00 3.32 -8.37
CA VAL A 323 3.36 2.96 -8.78
C VAL A 323 4.34 3.65 -7.85
N ASP A 324 4.20 4.98 -7.70
CA ASP A 324 5.12 5.82 -6.95
C ASP A 324 5.12 5.49 -5.45
N ILE A 325 3.98 5.08 -4.89
CA ILE A 325 3.87 4.75 -3.47
C ILE A 325 4.40 3.35 -3.13
N CYS A 326 4.59 2.45 -4.09
CA CYS A 326 4.83 1.04 -3.80
C CYS A 326 6.24 0.78 -3.24
N SER A 327 6.37 0.68 -1.91
CA SER A 327 7.65 0.44 -1.24
C SER A 327 8.33 -0.90 -1.55
N ALA A 328 7.59 -1.85 -2.14
CA ALA A 328 8.07 -3.17 -2.52
C ALA A 328 8.32 -3.28 -4.04
N GLU A 329 8.13 -2.19 -4.78
CA GLU A 329 8.24 -2.13 -6.24
C GLU A 329 7.37 -3.19 -6.97
N ALA A 330 6.34 -3.69 -6.30
CA ALA A 330 5.43 -4.70 -6.81
C ALA A 330 4.48 -4.18 -7.89
N ILE A 331 4.49 -2.87 -8.20
CA ILE A 331 3.56 -2.24 -9.14
C ILE A 331 4.36 -1.55 -10.23
N SER A 332 4.09 -1.89 -11.48
CA SER A 332 4.74 -1.29 -12.65
C SER A 332 3.72 -0.80 -13.69
N SER A 333 4.16 0.16 -14.52
CA SER A 333 3.36 0.67 -15.64
C SER A 333 3.47 -0.25 -16.87
N GLU A 334 2.35 -0.68 -17.43
CA GLU A 334 2.27 -1.38 -18.72
C GLU A 334 1.55 -0.49 -19.75
N LYS A 335 2.26 0.52 -20.25
CA LYS A 335 1.69 1.53 -21.16
C LYS A 335 1.07 0.94 -22.42
N SER A 336 1.72 -0.06 -23.03
CA SER A 336 1.24 -0.75 -24.24
C SER A 336 -0.10 -1.45 -24.04
N ARG A 337 -0.40 -1.87 -22.80
CA ARG A 337 -1.67 -2.49 -22.41
C ARG A 337 -2.62 -1.52 -21.71
N GLN A 338 -2.25 -0.24 -21.62
CA GLN A 338 -3.00 0.82 -20.95
C GLN A 338 -3.43 0.43 -19.51
N GLN A 339 -2.52 -0.18 -18.76
CA GLN A 339 -2.80 -0.67 -17.40
C GLN A 339 -1.57 -0.58 -16.49
N ILE A 340 -1.77 -0.88 -15.21
CA ILE A 340 -0.68 -1.26 -14.31
C ILE A 340 -0.58 -2.79 -14.26
N LYS A 341 0.60 -3.30 -13.93
CA LYS A 341 0.81 -4.68 -13.50
C LYS A 341 1.12 -4.67 -12.01
N VAL A 342 0.56 -5.64 -11.29
CA VAL A 342 0.85 -5.85 -9.86
C VAL A 342 1.37 -7.26 -9.68
N ASP A 343 2.61 -7.39 -9.21
CA ASP A 343 3.23 -8.65 -8.84
C ASP A 343 2.80 -9.06 -7.42
N ALA A 344 2.04 -10.14 -7.33
CA ALA A 344 1.51 -10.62 -6.06
C ALA A 344 2.61 -11.22 -5.16
N ASN A 345 3.71 -11.72 -5.76
CA ASN A 345 4.83 -12.30 -5.02
C ASN A 345 5.67 -11.23 -4.33
N LEU A 346 5.77 -10.02 -4.91
CA LEU A 346 6.45 -8.88 -4.27
C LEU A 346 5.54 -8.09 -3.32
N CYS A 347 4.22 -8.12 -3.53
CA CYS A 347 3.27 -7.32 -2.75
C CYS A 347 3.27 -7.68 -1.25
N VAL A 348 3.76 -6.79 -0.39
CA VAL A 348 3.82 -7.02 1.08
C VAL A 348 2.51 -6.75 1.84
N GLY A 349 1.45 -6.33 1.16
CA GLY A 349 0.13 -6.18 1.78
C GLY A 349 -0.07 -4.92 2.63
N CYS A 350 0.76 -3.90 2.47
CA CYS A 350 0.68 -2.63 3.22
C CYS A 350 -0.59 -1.79 2.97
N GLY A 351 -1.26 -2.00 1.83
CA GLY A 351 -2.47 -1.26 1.44
C GLY A 351 -2.25 0.19 0.96
N ALA A 352 -1.03 0.72 0.94
CA ALA A 352 -0.79 2.11 0.55
C ALA A 352 -1.31 2.45 -0.86
N CYS A 353 -1.19 1.52 -1.82
CA CYS A 353 -1.66 1.69 -3.19
C CYS A 353 -3.18 1.80 -3.31
N THR A 354 -3.95 1.15 -2.42
CA THR A 354 -5.42 1.21 -2.39
C THR A 354 -5.87 2.51 -1.73
N THR A 355 -5.14 2.96 -0.71
CA THR A 355 -5.34 4.25 -0.02
C THR A 355 -5.15 5.44 -0.97
N VAL A 356 -4.09 5.46 -1.77
CA VAL A 356 -3.86 6.57 -2.73
C VAL A 356 -4.67 6.43 -4.03
N CYS A 357 -5.23 5.26 -4.34
CA CYS A 357 -6.02 5.08 -5.55
C CYS A 357 -7.31 5.92 -5.50
N PRO A 358 -7.46 6.94 -6.37
CA PRO A 358 -8.57 7.88 -6.26
C PRO A 358 -9.88 7.34 -6.84
N THR A 359 -9.80 6.42 -7.81
CA THR A 359 -10.97 5.80 -8.45
C THR A 359 -11.48 4.56 -7.73
N GLY A 360 -10.69 3.98 -6.83
CA GLY A 360 -10.96 2.66 -6.26
C GLY A 360 -10.64 1.50 -7.23
N ALA A 361 -9.89 1.74 -8.31
CA ALA A 361 -9.42 0.68 -9.21
C ALA A 361 -8.55 -0.37 -8.52
N LEU A 362 -7.87 0.01 -7.44
CA LEU A 362 -7.22 -0.91 -6.51
C LEU A 362 -8.01 -0.90 -5.20
N SER A 363 -8.44 -2.08 -4.74
CA SER A 363 -9.16 -2.27 -3.49
C SER A 363 -8.36 -3.18 -2.55
N TYR A 364 -8.38 -2.88 -1.25
CA TYR A 364 -7.78 -3.73 -0.23
C TYR A 364 -8.76 -4.83 0.13
N VAL A 365 -8.36 -6.10 -0.01
CA VAL A 365 -9.30 -7.23 0.11
C VAL A 365 -9.13 -8.05 1.38
N TYR A 366 -8.09 -7.82 2.17
CA TYR A 366 -7.88 -8.54 3.42
C TYR A 366 -7.20 -7.66 4.49
N PRO A 367 -7.93 -7.18 5.50
CA PRO A 367 -9.40 -7.16 5.59
C PRO A 367 -10.03 -6.22 4.55
N ARG A 368 -11.26 -6.51 4.11
CA ARG A 368 -12.01 -5.65 3.18
C ARG A 368 -12.44 -4.35 3.87
N ALA A 369 -12.61 -3.29 3.09
CA ALA A 369 -13.09 -2.00 3.60
C ALA A 369 -14.43 -2.11 4.38
N GLY A 370 -15.35 -2.96 3.92
CA GLY A 370 -16.64 -3.20 4.60
C GLY A 370 -16.49 -3.85 5.99
N GLU A 371 -15.52 -4.74 6.15
CA GLU A 371 -15.21 -5.39 7.43
C GLU A 371 -14.62 -4.37 8.40
N GLN A 372 -13.65 -3.57 7.93
CA GLN A 372 -13.08 -2.48 8.74
C GLN A 372 -14.12 -1.41 9.10
N GLY A 373 -14.99 -1.05 8.16
CA GLY A 373 -16.11 -0.14 8.42
C GLY A 373 -17.09 -0.67 9.46
N THR A 374 -17.35 -1.99 9.46
CA THR A 374 -18.16 -2.64 10.49
C THR A 374 -17.46 -2.60 11.84
N LYS A 375 -16.15 -2.86 11.89
CA LYS A 375 -15.36 -2.75 13.12
C LYS A 375 -15.37 -1.34 13.71
N ILE A 376 -15.13 -0.32 12.88
CA ILE A 376 -15.19 1.09 13.27
C ILE A 376 -16.59 1.45 13.81
N ARG A 377 -17.65 1.09 13.09
CA ARG A 377 -19.03 1.35 13.51
C ARG A 377 -19.35 0.69 14.84
N THR A 378 -18.97 -0.58 15.03
CA THR A 378 -19.17 -1.31 16.29
C THR A 378 -18.43 -0.65 17.45
N LEU A 379 -17.18 -0.24 17.25
CA LEU A 379 -16.41 0.49 18.26
C LEU A 379 -17.11 1.79 18.67
N LEU A 380 -17.45 2.65 17.70
CA LEU A 380 -18.02 3.97 17.97
C LEU A 380 -19.42 3.89 18.57
N SER A 381 -20.30 3.05 18.02
CA SER A 381 -21.68 2.90 18.51
C SER A 381 -21.74 2.27 19.90
N THR A 382 -20.88 1.28 20.18
CA THR A 382 -20.82 0.66 21.52
C THR A 382 -20.21 1.62 22.54
N TYR A 383 -19.17 2.37 22.16
CA TYR A 383 -18.57 3.39 23.02
C TYR A 383 -19.61 4.44 23.44
N GLU A 384 -20.41 4.94 22.49
CA GLU A 384 -21.49 5.86 22.78
C GLU A 384 -22.58 5.23 23.66
N ARG A 385 -23.05 4.02 23.32
CA ARG A 385 -24.09 3.32 24.10
C ARG A 385 -23.67 3.12 25.56
N ALA A 386 -22.37 2.96 25.81
CA ALA A 386 -21.81 2.85 27.15
C ALA A 386 -21.65 4.21 27.88
N GLY A 387 -22.05 5.33 27.27
CA GLY A 387 -21.96 6.68 27.84
C GLY A 387 -20.65 7.42 27.52
N GLY A 388 -19.84 6.89 26.60
CA GLY A 388 -18.61 7.55 26.17
C GLY A 388 -18.87 8.81 25.35
N VAL A 389 -18.02 9.83 25.53
CA VAL A 389 -18.11 11.12 24.84
C VAL A 389 -16.83 11.42 24.06
N ALA A 390 -16.98 12.06 22.90
CA ALA A 390 -15.87 12.45 22.01
C ALA A 390 -14.84 11.33 21.75
N PRO A 391 -15.26 10.19 21.16
CA PRO A 391 -14.36 9.08 20.89
C PRO A 391 -13.28 9.45 19.88
N ILE A 392 -12.05 9.01 20.17
CA ILE A 392 -10.89 9.15 19.31
C ILE A 392 -10.48 7.75 18.87
N LEU A 393 -10.36 7.53 17.56
CA LEU A 393 -9.81 6.27 17.04
C LEU A 393 -8.29 6.41 16.93
N LEU A 394 -7.55 5.49 17.55
CA LEU A 394 -6.11 5.35 17.39
C LEU A 394 -5.82 4.14 16.50
N LEU A 395 -5.59 4.40 15.21
CA LEU A 395 -5.24 3.39 14.22
C LEU A 395 -3.73 3.09 14.30
N HIS A 396 -3.35 1.82 14.45
CA HIS A 396 -1.95 1.43 14.57
C HIS A 396 -1.68 0.07 13.90
N SER A 397 -0.44 -0.22 13.54
CA SER A 397 -0.06 -1.55 13.03
C SER A 397 -0.30 -2.62 14.11
N GLN A 398 -0.71 -3.81 13.69
CA GLN A 398 -0.95 -4.95 14.58
C GLN A 398 0.35 -5.56 15.14
N GLU A 399 1.50 -5.12 14.63
CA GLU A 399 2.84 -5.49 15.08
C GLU A 399 3.42 -4.40 15.99
N ARG A 400 4.31 -3.53 15.50
CA ARG A 400 5.02 -2.58 16.38
C ARG A 400 4.09 -1.57 17.06
N GLY A 401 3.05 -1.11 16.37
CA GLY A 401 2.05 -0.21 16.94
C GLY A 401 1.33 -0.83 18.14
N GLN A 402 0.89 -2.08 18.01
CA GLN A 402 0.28 -2.85 19.11
C GLN A 402 1.28 -3.02 20.26
N ALA A 403 2.53 -3.41 19.97
CA ALA A 403 3.56 -3.56 20.98
C ALA A 403 3.80 -2.27 21.78
N LEU A 404 3.76 -1.11 21.11
CA LEU A 404 3.93 0.20 21.74
C LEU A 404 2.76 0.59 22.64
N VAL A 405 1.52 0.33 22.20
CA VAL A 405 0.31 0.51 23.03
C VAL A 405 0.38 -0.36 24.27
N GLU A 406 0.86 -1.60 24.14
CA GLU A 406 1.00 -2.51 25.27
C GLU A 406 2.13 -2.11 26.22
N GLU A 407 3.26 -1.65 25.69
CA GLU A 407 4.37 -1.10 26.47
C GLU A 407 3.91 0.10 27.31
N LEU A 408 3.15 1.00 26.69
CA LEU A 408 2.54 2.14 27.37
C LEU A 408 1.62 1.70 28.51
N GLY A 409 0.74 0.72 28.28
CA GLY A 409 -0.14 0.21 29.33
C GLY A 409 0.61 -0.44 30.50
N ARG A 410 1.69 -1.17 30.22
CA ARG A 410 2.58 -1.72 31.26
C ARG A 410 3.28 -0.62 32.05
N ALA A 411 3.79 0.41 31.39
CA ALA A 411 4.42 1.57 32.03
C ALA A 411 3.43 2.33 32.93
N ALA A 412 2.18 2.48 32.48
CA ALA A 412 1.13 3.13 33.26
C ALA A 412 0.82 2.38 34.56
N ARG A 413 0.84 1.04 34.53
CA ARG A 413 0.58 0.23 35.72
C ARG A 413 1.59 0.48 36.86
N VAL A 414 2.83 0.77 36.52
CA VAL A 414 3.91 1.06 37.49
C VAL A 414 4.10 2.55 37.75
N GLY A 415 3.21 3.41 37.23
CA GLY A 415 3.25 4.86 37.43
C GLY A 415 4.30 5.60 36.58
N ALA A 416 4.90 4.95 35.60
CA ALA A 416 5.90 5.55 34.71
C ALA A 416 5.29 6.31 33.52
N ALA A 417 3.99 6.14 33.26
CA ALA A 417 3.23 6.81 32.21
C ALA A 417 1.76 7.00 32.65
N ALA A 418 0.99 7.81 31.93
CA ALA A 418 -0.45 7.92 32.15
C ALA A 418 -1.26 6.80 31.48
N GLY A 419 -0.77 6.26 30.37
CA GLY A 419 -1.43 5.16 29.65
C GLY A 419 -2.50 5.64 28.66
N VAL A 420 -3.13 4.70 27.96
CA VAL A 420 -4.12 5.03 26.91
C VAL A 420 -5.36 5.71 27.52
N PRO A 421 -5.67 6.98 27.16
CA PRO A 421 -6.80 7.72 27.73
C PRO A 421 -8.16 7.07 27.51
N ALA A 422 -9.14 7.37 28.38
CA ALA A 422 -10.46 6.73 28.36
C ALA A 422 -11.27 6.96 27.06
N ASN A 423 -11.01 8.05 26.34
CA ASN A 423 -11.65 8.37 25.06
C ASN A 423 -10.83 7.98 23.83
N VAL A 424 -9.66 7.38 23.99
CA VAL A 424 -8.82 6.90 22.88
C VAL A 424 -8.99 5.40 22.71
N ILE A 425 -9.60 4.98 21.61
CA ILE A 425 -9.93 3.59 21.27
C ILE A 425 -8.86 3.06 20.30
N PRO A 426 -7.95 2.17 20.75
CA PRO A 426 -6.95 1.57 19.86
C PRO A 426 -7.60 0.57 18.91
N LEU A 427 -7.25 0.66 17.63
CA LEU A 427 -7.67 -0.23 16.57
C LEU A 427 -6.45 -0.70 15.78
N ALA A 428 -6.09 -1.97 15.99
CA ALA A 428 -5.06 -2.64 15.22
C ALA A 428 -5.50 -2.85 13.76
N LEU A 429 -4.59 -2.53 12.85
CA LEU A 429 -4.68 -2.70 11.40
C LEU A 429 -3.54 -3.61 10.92
N TRP A 430 -3.71 -4.24 9.76
CA TRP A 430 -2.60 -4.96 9.12
C TRP A 430 -1.40 -4.04 8.92
N HIS A 431 -1.66 -2.82 8.44
CA HIS A 431 -0.67 -1.77 8.29
C HIS A 431 -1.39 -0.41 8.29
N VAL A 432 -0.80 0.65 8.85
CA VAL A 432 -1.49 1.96 8.98
C VAL A 432 -1.83 2.59 7.63
N ALA A 433 -1.02 2.31 6.61
CA ALA A 433 -1.27 2.75 5.23
C ALA A 433 -2.45 2.04 4.55
N SER A 434 -3.12 1.08 5.19
CA SER A 434 -4.26 0.34 4.61
C SER A 434 -5.61 1.05 4.76
N THR A 435 -5.65 2.22 5.40
CA THR A 435 -6.85 3.03 5.56
C THR A 435 -6.63 4.42 4.98
N GLY A 436 -7.69 5.02 4.44
CA GLY A 436 -7.64 6.34 3.83
C GLY A 436 -8.87 7.18 4.11
N ILE A 437 -8.97 8.28 3.39
CA ILE A 437 -10.01 9.30 3.53
C ILE A 437 -11.45 8.75 3.52
N ASP A 438 -11.71 7.64 2.81
CA ASP A 438 -13.01 6.98 2.77
C ASP A 438 -13.44 6.41 4.12
N LEU A 439 -12.53 5.76 4.84
CA LEU A 439 -12.80 5.24 6.18
C LEU A 439 -12.74 6.35 7.23
N TRP A 440 -11.84 7.32 7.08
CA TRP A 440 -11.68 8.39 8.07
C TRP A 440 -12.86 9.35 8.08
N LEU A 441 -13.36 9.79 6.92
CA LEU A 441 -14.58 10.60 6.85
C LEU A 441 -15.80 9.80 7.32
N THR A 442 -15.86 8.50 7.01
CA THR A 442 -16.90 7.61 7.54
C THR A 442 -16.87 7.58 9.07
N ALA A 443 -15.70 7.46 9.69
CA ALA A 443 -15.56 7.47 11.13
C ALA A 443 -16.07 8.79 11.75
N VAL A 444 -15.73 9.94 11.15
CA VAL A 444 -16.25 11.25 11.59
C VAL A 444 -17.76 11.34 11.41
N ALA A 445 -18.31 10.86 10.29
CA ALA A 445 -19.75 10.80 10.05
C ALA A 445 -20.48 9.91 11.08
N GLN A 446 -19.82 8.84 11.55
CA GLN A 446 -20.27 7.97 12.64
C GLN A 446 -19.95 8.54 14.04
N GLY A 447 -19.40 9.75 14.11
CA GLY A 447 -19.19 10.54 15.32
C GLY A 447 -17.90 10.23 16.08
N ALA A 448 -16.85 9.78 15.39
CA ALA A 448 -15.48 9.93 15.87
C ALA A 448 -15.13 11.43 15.94
N ALA A 449 -14.75 11.90 17.12
CA ALA A 449 -14.29 13.28 17.31
C ALA A 449 -12.89 13.49 16.75
N HIS A 450 -12.09 12.42 16.64
CA HIS A 450 -10.75 12.46 16.05
C HIS A 450 -10.33 11.07 15.54
N VAL A 451 -9.55 11.03 14.47
CA VAL A 451 -8.89 9.83 13.94
C VAL A 451 -7.39 10.09 13.92
N ALA A 452 -6.64 9.32 14.70
CA ALA A 452 -5.19 9.40 14.78
C ALA A 452 -4.57 8.13 14.21
N LEU A 453 -3.49 8.28 13.44
CA LEU A 453 -2.67 7.19 12.94
C LEU A 453 -1.36 7.19 13.73
N LEU A 454 -1.00 6.06 14.33
CA LEU A 454 0.28 5.86 15.00
C LEU A 454 1.28 5.24 14.02
N ALA A 455 2.17 6.07 13.50
CA ALA A 455 3.32 5.62 12.73
C ALA A 455 4.48 5.30 13.68
N THR A 456 5.22 4.25 13.32
CA THR A 456 6.44 3.83 14.00
C THR A 456 7.62 3.97 13.02
N HIS A 457 8.54 3.01 13.01
CA HIS A 457 9.64 2.94 12.03
C HIS A 457 9.39 1.86 10.96
N GLU A 458 8.23 1.19 10.99
CA GLU A 458 7.85 0.16 10.01
C GLU A 458 7.47 0.78 8.66
N GLU A 459 6.89 1.98 8.68
CA GLU A 459 6.35 2.64 7.51
C GLU A 459 7.43 3.24 6.60
N ALA A 460 7.26 3.06 5.28
CA ALA A 460 8.09 3.74 4.30
C ALA A 460 7.81 5.27 4.32
N PRO A 461 8.83 6.14 4.14
CA PRO A 461 8.66 7.60 4.18
C PRO A 461 7.54 8.11 3.27
N GLN A 462 7.46 7.59 2.04
CA GLN A 462 6.43 7.96 1.06
C GLN A 462 5.00 7.64 1.54
N TYR A 463 4.82 6.63 2.41
CA TYR A 463 3.51 6.34 3.00
C TYR A 463 3.06 7.49 3.91
N LEU A 464 3.96 7.99 4.74
CA LEU A 464 3.67 9.05 5.70
C LEU A 464 3.29 10.34 4.97
N ASP A 465 4.02 10.69 3.91
CA ASP A 465 3.72 11.87 3.09
C ASP A 465 2.33 11.75 2.45
N ALA A 466 2.00 10.60 1.86
CA ALA A 466 0.71 10.36 1.25
C ALA A 466 -0.46 10.38 2.26
N LEU A 467 -0.24 9.82 3.46
CA LEU A 467 -1.22 9.85 4.54
C LEU A 467 -1.47 11.29 5.03
N GLU A 468 -0.42 12.09 5.22
CA GLU A 468 -0.54 13.50 5.60
C GLU A 468 -1.29 14.31 4.53
N GLN A 469 -0.99 14.10 3.25
CA GLN A 469 -1.72 14.73 2.14
C GLN A 469 -3.21 14.38 2.16
N GLN A 470 -3.57 13.11 2.39
CA GLN A 470 -4.98 12.72 2.52
C GLN A 470 -5.64 13.31 3.75
N MET A 471 -4.93 13.39 4.88
CA MET A 471 -5.45 14.05 6.08
C MET A 471 -5.72 15.53 5.84
N GLN A 472 -4.86 16.22 5.08
CA GLN A 472 -5.08 17.63 4.71
C GLN A 472 -6.34 17.80 3.86
N VAL A 473 -6.57 16.91 2.89
CA VAL A 473 -7.82 16.90 2.09
C VAL A 473 -9.03 16.66 2.99
N ALA A 474 -8.97 15.65 3.87
CA ALA A 474 -10.06 15.32 4.78
C ALA A 474 -10.35 16.47 5.76
N GLN A 475 -9.30 17.09 6.30
CA GLN A 475 -9.38 18.24 7.21
C GLN A 475 -10.02 19.45 6.51
N ALA A 476 -9.59 19.77 5.28
CA ALA A 476 -10.17 20.87 4.50
C ALA A 476 -11.67 20.65 4.23
N ILE A 477 -12.10 19.41 4.00
CA ILE A 477 -13.53 19.07 3.83
C ILE A 477 -14.30 19.34 5.13
N VAL A 478 -13.87 18.80 6.27
CA VAL A 478 -14.62 18.97 7.52
C VAL A 478 -14.61 20.43 8.01
N GLU A 479 -13.51 21.15 7.85
CA GLU A 479 -13.42 22.59 8.16
C GLU A 479 -14.31 23.43 7.24
N GLY A 480 -14.30 23.14 5.93
CA GLY A 480 -15.15 23.84 4.96
C GLY A 480 -16.65 23.60 5.18
N LEU A 481 -17.02 22.48 5.81
CA LEU A 481 -18.39 22.20 6.28
C LEU A 481 -18.70 22.86 7.65
N GLY A 482 -17.75 23.55 8.26
CA GLY A 482 -17.91 24.26 9.53
C GLY A 482 -17.77 23.38 10.77
N TYR A 483 -17.29 22.14 10.64
CA TYR A 483 -16.94 21.31 11.80
C TYR A 483 -15.65 21.85 12.44
N GLN A 484 -15.80 22.52 13.57
CA GLN A 484 -14.69 23.14 14.30
C GLN A 484 -13.72 22.11 14.89
N GLY A 485 -12.45 22.51 15.01
CA GLY A 485 -11.39 21.68 15.59
C GLY A 485 -10.64 20.83 14.56
N ARG A 486 -9.60 20.16 15.04
CA ARG A 486 -8.79 19.23 14.23
C ARG A 486 -9.34 17.82 14.40
N HIS A 487 -9.50 17.07 13.31
CA HIS A 487 -10.09 15.73 13.31
C HIS A 487 -9.08 14.64 12.92
N PHE A 488 -7.95 15.01 12.31
CA PHE A 488 -6.96 14.05 11.81
C PHE A 488 -5.55 14.38 12.30
N SER A 489 -4.79 13.34 12.68
CA SER A 489 -3.37 13.47 13.02
C SER A 489 -2.56 12.22 12.75
N LEU A 490 -1.33 12.41 12.29
CA LEU A 490 -0.30 11.38 12.23
C LEU A 490 0.62 11.56 13.44
N LEU A 491 0.68 10.56 14.32
CA LEU A 491 1.58 10.49 15.47
C LEU A 491 2.83 9.73 15.04
N ARG A 492 4.01 10.27 15.33
CA ARG A 492 5.32 9.67 14.98
C ARG A 492 6.08 9.37 16.26
N SER A 493 5.69 8.31 16.96
CA SER A 493 6.22 8.00 18.29
C SER A 493 7.33 6.95 18.22
N ARG A 494 8.46 7.18 18.89
CA ARG A 494 9.62 6.25 18.88
C ARG A 494 9.62 5.28 20.05
N GLY A 495 8.92 5.62 21.12
CA GLY A 495 8.82 4.83 22.35
C GLY A 495 7.54 5.13 23.13
N ALA A 496 7.32 4.39 24.21
CA ALA A 496 6.09 4.50 25.01
C ALA A 496 5.92 5.89 25.66
N GLY A 497 7.04 6.56 26.02
CA GLY A 497 7.01 7.92 26.57
C GLY A 497 6.48 8.95 25.57
N ASP A 498 6.98 8.93 24.33
CA ASP A 498 6.50 9.80 23.25
C ASP A 498 5.00 9.56 23.00
N LEU A 499 4.61 8.29 22.93
CA LEU A 499 3.21 7.92 22.72
C LEU A 499 2.33 8.41 23.87
N ASP A 500 2.78 8.29 25.13
CA ASP A 500 2.02 8.80 26.27
C ASP A 500 1.75 10.30 26.11
N GLN A 501 2.79 11.09 25.85
CA GLN A 501 2.68 12.53 25.67
C GLN A 501 1.71 12.89 24.53
N ASP A 502 1.86 12.24 23.38
CA ASP A 502 0.99 12.44 22.21
C ASP A 502 -0.48 12.13 22.56
N LEU A 503 -0.74 11.01 23.23
CA LEU A 503 -2.10 10.62 23.61
C LEU A 503 -2.70 11.52 24.67
N GLN A 504 -1.93 12.01 25.66
CA GLN A 504 -2.43 12.95 26.65
C GLN A 504 -2.84 14.30 26.02
N LEU A 505 -2.08 14.78 25.04
CA LEU A 505 -2.45 15.97 24.26
C LEU A 505 -3.66 15.70 23.37
N LEU A 506 -3.71 14.52 22.75
CA LEU A 506 -4.79 14.12 21.86
C LEU A 506 -6.13 13.99 22.61
N ALA A 507 -6.13 13.45 23.83
CA ALA A 507 -7.33 13.23 24.65
C ALA A 507 -8.12 14.52 24.93
N GLN A 508 -7.42 15.66 24.94
CA GLN A 508 -8.00 16.99 25.16
C GLN A 508 -8.66 17.56 23.90
N ARG A 509 -8.40 16.99 22.72
CA ARG A 509 -9.00 17.46 21.47
C ARG A 509 -10.48 17.10 21.40
N ARG A 510 -11.24 18.02 20.79
CA ARG A 510 -12.67 17.92 20.57
C ARG A 510 -12.98 18.41 19.16
N GLY A 511 -12.81 17.54 18.16
CA GLY A 511 -13.33 17.80 16.82
C GLY A 511 -14.86 17.75 16.86
N ALA A 512 -15.51 18.76 16.27
CA ALA A 512 -16.96 18.80 16.18
C ALA A 512 -17.47 17.68 15.28
N THR A 513 -18.48 16.95 15.73
CA THR A 513 -19.09 15.85 14.98
C THR A 513 -20.50 16.24 14.50
N PRO A 514 -21.05 15.55 13.49
CA PRO A 514 -22.46 15.66 13.15
C PRO A 514 -23.36 15.44 14.37
N LYS A 515 -24.47 16.18 14.46
CA LYS A 515 -25.47 16.01 15.52
C LYS A 515 -26.13 14.62 15.47
N ALA A 516 -26.40 14.13 14.27
CA ALA A 516 -26.88 12.78 14.03
C ALA A 516 -25.76 11.95 13.40
N ARG A 517 -25.54 10.75 13.93
CA ARG A 517 -24.50 9.84 13.43
C ARG A 517 -24.99 9.06 12.23
N ALA A 518 -24.07 8.83 11.30
CA ALA A 518 -24.30 7.98 10.15
C ALA A 518 -24.56 6.53 10.56
N ARG A 519 -25.46 5.85 9.84
CA ARG A 519 -25.77 4.42 10.02
C ARG A 519 -25.47 3.57 8.79
N PHE A 520 -25.00 4.18 7.69
CA PHE A 520 -24.68 3.44 6.48
C PHE A 520 -23.52 2.47 6.71
N ALA A 521 -23.53 1.37 5.95
CA ALA A 521 -22.41 0.44 5.89
C ALA A 521 -21.36 0.92 4.88
N VAL A 522 -20.08 0.68 5.17
CA VAL A 522 -19.01 0.88 4.20
C VAL A 522 -19.19 -0.12 3.06
N ALA A 523 -19.29 0.40 1.83
CA ALA A 523 -19.42 -0.39 0.62
C ALA A 523 -18.06 -0.95 0.17
N ALA A 524 -18.08 -1.93 -0.74
CA ALA A 524 -16.86 -2.46 -1.36
C ALA A 524 -16.19 -1.41 -2.26
N GLU A 525 -16.98 -0.61 -2.96
CA GLU A 525 -16.51 0.47 -3.82
C GLU A 525 -16.15 1.72 -3.02
N LYS A 526 -14.86 2.11 -3.07
CA LYS A 526 -14.32 3.30 -2.39
C LYS A 526 -15.10 4.58 -2.65
N ARG A 527 -15.46 4.86 -3.91
CA ARG A 527 -16.20 6.08 -4.27
C ARG A 527 -17.61 6.09 -3.70
N THR A 528 -18.27 4.94 -3.63
CA THR A 528 -19.60 4.81 -3.01
C THR A 528 -19.52 5.14 -1.52
N THR A 529 -18.54 4.59 -0.80
CA THR A 529 -18.30 4.90 0.62
C THR A 529 -18.02 6.39 0.84
N LEU A 530 -17.19 6.99 -0.01
CA LEU A 530 -16.90 8.43 0.07
C LEU A 530 -18.15 9.27 -0.13
N GLU A 531 -18.98 8.96 -1.13
CA GLU A 531 -20.20 9.71 -1.38
C GLU A 531 -21.19 9.59 -0.21
N LEU A 532 -21.36 8.41 0.38
CA LEU A 532 -22.19 8.21 1.57
C LEU A 532 -21.69 9.06 2.76
N ALA A 533 -20.38 9.08 3.00
CA ALA A 533 -19.79 9.87 4.06
C ALA A 533 -19.95 11.38 3.80
N LEU A 534 -19.68 11.83 2.58
CA LEU A 534 -19.81 13.24 2.19
C LEU A 534 -21.26 13.71 2.27
N ASP A 535 -22.21 12.94 1.73
CA ASP A 535 -23.64 13.31 1.78
C ASP A 535 -24.11 13.48 3.22
N HIS A 536 -23.76 12.55 4.11
CA HIS A 536 -24.10 12.64 5.54
C HIS A 536 -23.46 13.87 6.21
N LEU A 537 -22.17 14.10 5.96
CA LEU A 537 -21.46 15.24 6.53
C LEU A 537 -22.02 16.58 6.02
N ILE A 538 -22.40 16.67 4.75
CA ILE A 538 -23.00 17.85 4.11
C ILE A 538 -24.41 18.09 4.63
N GLU A 539 -25.22 17.05 4.77
CA GLU A 539 -26.59 17.15 5.29
C GLU A 539 -26.59 17.81 6.68
N HIS A 540 -25.68 17.37 7.55
CA HIS A 540 -25.56 17.83 8.93
C HIS A 540 -24.55 18.97 9.14
N ALA A 541 -23.99 19.52 8.07
CA ALA A 541 -22.93 20.53 8.13
C ALA A 541 -23.39 21.81 8.84
N PRO A 542 -22.59 22.34 9.79
CA PRO A 542 -22.80 23.67 10.36
C PRO A 542 -22.74 24.82 9.35
N ALA A 543 -21.94 24.69 8.30
CA ALA A 543 -21.81 25.66 7.22
C ALA A 543 -21.95 24.97 5.85
N LYS A 544 -22.65 25.62 4.92
CA LYS A 544 -22.90 25.10 3.56
C LYS A 544 -22.48 26.14 2.51
N PRO A 545 -21.18 26.45 2.35
CA PRO A 545 -20.73 27.27 1.24
C PRO A 545 -21.08 26.61 -0.11
N GLU A 546 -21.07 27.37 -1.20
CA GLU A 546 -21.34 26.80 -2.54
C GLU A 546 -20.34 25.68 -2.88
N ALA A 547 -19.08 25.89 -2.55
CA ALA A 547 -18.04 24.88 -2.66
C ALA A 547 -16.90 25.11 -1.66
N ILE A 548 -16.19 24.02 -1.38
CA ILE A 548 -14.98 24.01 -0.57
C ILE A 548 -13.78 23.93 -1.51
N ALA A 549 -12.84 24.87 -1.40
CA ALA A 549 -11.55 24.77 -2.09
C ALA A 549 -10.71 23.66 -1.44
N LEU A 550 -10.11 22.79 -2.25
CA LEU A 550 -9.32 21.67 -1.75
C LEU A 550 -7.83 21.83 -2.10
N PRO A 551 -6.93 21.26 -1.30
CA PRO A 551 -5.50 21.31 -1.60
C PRO A 551 -5.17 20.52 -2.88
N PRO A 552 -4.02 20.83 -3.54
CA PRO A 552 -3.53 20.04 -4.66
C PRO A 552 -3.44 18.55 -4.32
N GLY A 553 -3.81 17.68 -5.27
CA GLY A 553 -3.84 16.23 -5.08
C GLY A 553 -5.17 15.69 -4.53
N ALA A 554 -6.13 16.55 -4.18
CA ALA A 554 -7.47 16.10 -3.79
C ALA A 554 -8.17 15.32 -4.92
N PRO A 555 -8.81 14.17 -4.63
CA PRO A 555 -9.49 13.35 -5.64
C PRO A 555 -10.93 13.84 -5.90
N PHE A 556 -11.16 15.15 -5.77
CA PHE A 556 -12.45 15.81 -5.99
C PHE A 556 -12.20 17.15 -6.66
N GLY A 557 -13.05 17.52 -7.61
CA GLY A 557 -12.95 18.83 -8.23
C GLY A 557 -13.71 18.96 -9.53
N ALA A 558 -13.68 20.18 -10.04
CA ALA A 558 -14.16 20.51 -11.36
C ALA A 558 -12.98 20.60 -12.34
N ILE A 559 -13.29 20.84 -13.60
CA ILE A 559 -12.34 21.38 -14.56
C ILE A 559 -12.83 22.74 -15.05
N VAL A 560 -11.89 23.62 -15.37
CA VAL A 560 -12.15 24.88 -16.05
C VAL A 560 -11.80 24.71 -17.51
N VAL A 561 -12.75 25.01 -18.39
CA VAL A 561 -12.57 24.95 -19.84
C VAL A 561 -12.41 26.37 -20.35
N ASP A 562 -11.25 26.66 -20.94
CA ASP A 562 -11.01 27.85 -21.73
C ASP A 562 -11.90 27.78 -22.97
N LYS A 563 -12.99 28.55 -22.90
CA LYS A 563 -14.01 28.54 -23.94
C LYS A 563 -13.44 29.02 -25.26
N ASP A 564 -12.39 29.84 -25.27
CA ASP A 564 -11.76 30.41 -26.48
C ASP A 564 -10.83 29.44 -27.21
N LYS A 565 -10.21 28.51 -26.47
CA LYS A 565 -9.34 27.48 -27.04
C LYS A 565 -10.07 26.18 -27.37
N CYS A 566 -11.18 25.90 -26.69
CA CYS A 566 -11.88 24.63 -26.84
C CYS A 566 -12.54 24.49 -28.23
N THR A 567 -12.02 23.59 -29.06
CA THR A 567 -12.58 23.24 -30.38
C THR A 567 -13.74 22.24 -30.33
N MET A 568 -14.07 21.72 -29.13
CA MET A 568 -15.14 20.75 -28.93
C MET A 568 -14.90 19.40 -29.65
N CYS A 569 -13.64 18.98 -29.74
CA CYS A 569 -13.22 17.70 -30.36
C CYS A 569 -13.57 16.44 -29.55
N MET A 570 -14.03 16.61 -28.30
CA MET A 570 -14.41 15.53 -27.37
C MET A 570 -13.32 14.52 -26.99
N SER A 571 -12.04 14.80 -27.30
CA SER A 571 -10.91 13.95 -26.86
C SER A 571 -10.87 13.79 -25.33
N CYS A 572 -11.27 14.81 -24.58
CA CYS A 572 -11.36 14.76 -23.13
C CYS A 572 -12.44 13.80 -22.61
N VAL A 573 -13.56 13.65 -23.33
CA VAL A 573 -14.63 12.70 -23.00
C VAL A 573 -14.11 11.27 -23.18
N GLY A 574 -13.51 10.97 -24.34
CA GLY A 574 -12.94 9.65 -24.62
C GLY A 574 -11.78 9.25 -23.68
N ALA A 575 -11.07 10.23 -23.12
CA ALA A 575 -9.97 9.99 -22.19
C ALA A 575 -10.41 9.88 -20.72
N CYS A 576 -11.66 10.19 -20.36
CA CYS A 576 -12.10 10.25 -18.97
C CYS A 576 -12.52 8.86 -18.43
N PRO A 577 -11.70 8.19 -17.61
CA PRO A 577 -12.01 6.83 -17.12
C PRO A 577 -13.15 6.80 -16.09
N ALA A 578 -13.41 7.94 -15.43
CA ALA A 578 -14.41 8.04 -14.39
C ALA A 578 -15.80 8.47 -14.92
N SER A 579 -15.95 8.63 -16.25
CA SER A 579 -17.17 9.16 -16.87
C SER A 579 -17.66 10.49 -16.26
N ALA A 580 -16.71 11.29 -15.76
CA ALA A 580 -16.95 12.63 -15.25
C ALA A 580 -17.19 13.63 -16.37
N LEU A 581 -16.59 13.43 -17.55
CA LEU A 581 -16.86 14.22 -18.76
C LEU A 581 -17.74 13.42 -19.71
N GLN A 582 -18.74 14.10 -20.27
CA GLN A 582 -19.76 13.49 -21.14
C GLN A 582 -20.03 14.43 -22.31
N ASP A 583 -20.32 13.86 -23.48
CA ASP A 583 -20.86 14.60 -24.62
C ASP A 583 -22.38 14.79 -24.44
N ASN A 584 -23.00 15.50 -25.38
CA ASN A 584 -24.46 15.52 -25.54
C ASN A 584 -24.78 15.06 -26.97
N PRO A 585 -25.50 13.93 -27.17
CA PRO A 585 -25.84 13.44 -28.50
C PRO A 585 -26.75 14.38 -29.31
N GLN A 586 -27.46 15.30 -28.64
CA GLN A 586 -28.46 16.18 -29.26
C GLN A 586 -27.92 17.58 -29.56
N ALA A 587 -26.82 17.98 -28.91
CA ALA A 587 -26.23 19.31 -29.07
C ALA A 587 -24.71 19.26 -28.84
N PRO A 588 -23.90 20.09 -29.50
CA PRO A 588 -22.45 20.17 -29.29
C PRO A 588 -22.12 20.78 -27.92
N GLN A 589 -22.28 20.00 -26.85
CA GLN A 589 -22.04 20.39 -25.47
C GLN A 589 -21.04 19.44 -24.81
N LEU A 590 -20.12 20.01 -24.04
CA LEU A 590 -19.23 19.31 -23.13
C LEU A 590 -19.84 19.42 -21.73
N ARG A 591 -20.22 18.30 -21.15
CA ARG A 591 -20.87 18.22 -19.85
C ARG A 591 -19.97 17.55 -18.81
N MET A 592 -20.20 17.85 -17.54
CA MET A 592 -19.47 17.28 -16.42
C MET A 592 -20.36 16.87 -15.26
N VAL A 593 -20.11 15.68 -14.71
CA VAL A 593 -20.61 15.23 -13.40
C VAL A 593 -19.47 15.35 -12.39
N GLU A 594 -19.54 16.35 -11.50
CA GLU A 594 -18.43 16.71 -10.60
C GLU A 594 -18.07 15.60 -9.61
N SER A 595 -19.07 14.91 -9.05
CA SER A 595 -18.91 13.78 -8.11
C SER A 595 -18.15 12.58 -8.71
N ASN A 596 -18.09 12.47 -10.03
CA ASN A 596 -17.32 11.43 -10.71
C ASN A 596 -15.85 11.84 -10.92
N CYS A 597 -15.52 13.12 -10.84
CA CYS A 597 -14.18 13.59 -11.14
C CYS A 597 -13.18 13.18 -10.04
N VAL A 598 -12.05 12.63 -10.48
CA VAL A 598 -10.95 12.20 -9.60
C VAL A 598 -9.68 13.03 -9.80
N GLN A 599 -9.77 14.15 -10.52
CA GLN A 599 -8.66 15.08 -10.77
C GLN A 599 -7.39 14.41 -11.35
N CYS A 600 -7.53 13.34 -12.14
CA CYS A 600 -6.39 12.58 -12.68
C CYS A 600 -5.61 13.27 -13.80
N GLY A 601 -6.13 14.38 -14.34
CA GLY A 601 -5.45 15.19 -15.36
C GLY A 601 -5.42 14.61 -16.79
N LEU A 602 -6.00 13.42 -17.04
CA LEU A 602 -6.05 12.84 -18.39
C LEU A 602 -6.72 13.77 -19.42
N CYS A 603 -7.81 14.44 -19.02
CA CYS A 603 -8.50 15.40 -19.87
C CYS A 603 -7.62 16.59 -20.27
N ALA A 604 -6.78 17.10 -19.35
CA ALA A 604 -5.86 18.19 -19.63
C ALA A 604 -4.70 17.73 -20.53
N LYS A 605 -4.12 16.55 -20.24
CA LYS A 605 -3.01 15.95 -21.01
C LYS A 605 -3.40 15.57 -22.44
N THR A 606 -4.63 15.13 -22.66
CA THR A 606 -5.13 14.72 -23.98
C THR A 606 -5.63 15.89 -24.82
N CYS A 607 -5.89 17.06 -24.22
CA CYS A 607 -6.47 18.20 -24.91
C CYS A 607 -5.44 18.80 -25.89
N PRO A 608 -5.66 18.73 -27.21
CA PRO A 608 -4.69 19.23 -28.18
C PRO A 608 -4.52 20.75 -28.09
N GLU A 609 -5.58 21.46 -27.72
CA GLU A 609 -5.62 22.93 -27.63
C GLU A 609 -5.23 23.45 -26.23
N LYS A 610 -4.87 22.57 -25.30
CA LYS A 610 -4.54 22.91 -23.90
C LYS A 610 -5.60 23.80 -23.21
N ALA A 611 -6.88 23.52 -23.49
CA ALA A 611 -8.01 24.31 -23.03
C ALA A 611 -8.53 23.92 -21.64
N ILE A 612 -7.94 22.94 -20.95
CA ILE A 612 -8.49 22.37 -19.71
C ILE A 612 -7.52 22.57 -18.55
N THR A 613 -8.01 23.17 -17.47
CA THR A 613 -7.29 23.32 -16.19
C THR A 613 -8.03 22.58 -15.08
N LEU A 614 -7.30 21.89 -14.20
CA LEU A 614 -7.87 21.22 -13.03
C LEU A 614 -8.23 22.22 -11.93
N GLN A 615 -9.35 22.02 -11.27
CA GLN A 615 -9.79 22.85 -10.14
C GLN A 615 -10.17 21.94 -8.96
N PRO A 616 -9.24 21.64 -8.04
CA PRO A 616 -9.54 20.88 -6.83
C PRO A 616 -10.56 21.63 -5.96
N ARG A 617 -11.75 21.06 -5.84
CA ARG A 617 -12.86 21.60 -5.05
C ARG A 617 -13.87 20.51 -4.70
N LEU A 618 -14.76 20.81 -3.77
CA LEU A 618 -15.95 20.02 -3.50
C LEU A 618 -17.18 20.93 -3.55
N SER A 619 -17.98 20.84 -4.61
CA SER A 619 -19.33 21.42 -4.62
C SER A 619 -20.20 20.75 -3.56
N LEU A 620 -20.95 21.55 -2.79
CA LEU A 620 -21.91 21.06 -1.81
C LEU A 620 -23.33 20.93 -2.37
N ALA A 621 -23.53 21.45 -3.58
CA ALA A 621 -24.82 21.48 -4.25
C ALA A 621 -25.20 20.07 -4.78
N PRO A 622 -26.48 19.65 -4.67
CA PRO A 622 -26.95 18.34 -5.18
C PRO A 622 -26.64 18.09 -6.65
N GLU A 623 -26.57 19.16 -7.44
CA GLU A 623 -26.23 19.18 -8.87
C GLU A 623 -24.83 18.63 -9.15
N ARG A 624 -23.95 18.45 -8.15
CA ARG A 624 -22.66 17.77 -8.30
C ARG A 624 -22.79 16.34 -8.84
N LYS A 625 -23.98 15.73 -8.72
CA LYS A 625 -24.32 14.40 -9.24
C LYS A 625 -25.01 14.43 -10.60
N GLN A 626 -25.21 15.61 -11.17
CA GLN A 626 -25.90 15.80 -12.45
C GLN A 626 -24.94 16.34 -13.52
N PRO A 627 -25.18 16.05 -14.81
CA PRO A 627 -24.38 16.63 -15.89
C PRO A 627 -24.59 18.14 -15.99
N ARG A 628 -23.54 18.93 -15.75
CA ARG A 628 -23.51 20.40 -15.96
C ARG A 628 -22.77 20.74 -17.25
N VAL A 629 -23.33 21.63 -18.07
CA VAL A 629 -22.65 22.13 -19.28
C VAL A 629 -21.44 22.98 -18.88
N LEU A 630 -20.26 22.60 -19.36
CA LEU A 630 -19.01 23.35 -19.20
C LEU A 630 -18.76 24.27 -20.40
N ASN A 631 -19.04 23.78 -21.60
CA ASN A 631 -18.91 24.53 -22.84
C ASN A 631 -19.93 24.05 -23.87
N GLU A 632 -20.32 24.96 -24.76
CA GLU A 632 -21.26 24.74 -25.84
C GLU A 632 -20.78 25.50 -27.08
N ALA A 633 -20.93 24.91 -28.26
CA ALA A 633 -20.58 25.54 -29.52
C ALA A 633 -21.78 25.62 -30.46
N GLN A 634 -21.75 26.52 -31.44
CA GLN A 634 -22.72 26.45 -32.52
C GLN A 634 -22.41 25.26 -33.44
N PRO A 635 -23.42 24.45 -33.84
CA PRO A 635 -23.25 23.46 -34.88
C PRO A 635 -22.88 24.11 -36.21
N TYR A 636 -21.95 23.53 -36.94
CA TYR A 636 -21.66 23.90 -38.32
C TYR A 636 -22.58 23.10 -39.24
N ALA A 637 -23.41 23.81 -40.00
CA ALA A 637 -24.31 23.23 -41.00
C ALA A 637 -23.55 22.98 -42.31
N CYS A 638 -23.76 21.81 -42.91
CA CYS A 638 -23.25 21.51 -44.24
C CYS A 638 -23.70 22.56 -45.25
N ILE A 639 -22.74 23.15 -45.98
CA ILE A 639 -23.04 24.19 -47.00
C ILE A 639 -23.91 23.68 -48.16
N ARG A 640 -24.03 22.35 -48.31
CA ARG A 640 -24.82 21.72 -49.39
C ARG A 640 -26.20 21.25 -48.95
N CYS A 641 -26.34 20.65 -47.77
CA CYS A 641 -27.60 20.03 -47.32
C CYS A 641 -28.13 20.55 -45.98
N GLY A 642 -27.43 21.47 -45.32
CA GLY A 642 -27.83 22.03 -44.02
C GLY A 642 -27.65 21.09 -42.82
N LYS A 643 -27.33 19.80 -43.02
CA LYS A 643 -27.09 18.83 -41.94
C LYS A 643 -25.94 19.29 -41.04
N ALA A 644 -26.19 19.37 -39.73
CA ALA A 644 -25.14 19.63 -38.75
C ALA A 644 -24.14 18.44 -38.72
N PHE A 645 -22.84 18.73 -38.85
CA PHE A 645 -21.82 17.67 -38.91
C PHE A 645 -20.52 17.99 -38.16
N GLY A 646 -20.38 19.21 -37.62
CA GLY A 646 -19.22 19.63 -36.85
C GLY A 646 -19.57 20.81 -35.96
N THR A 647 -18.57 21.34 -35.26
CA THR A 647 -18.69 22.59 -34.49
C THR A 647 -18.09 23.73 -35.29
N LEU A 648 -18.67 24.93 -35.19
CA LEU A 648 -18.22 26.10 -35.96
C LEU A 648 -16.70 26.28 -35.87
N ARG A 649 -16.19 26.34 -34.64
CA ARG A 649 -14.75 26.46 -34.38
C ARG A 649 -13.91 25.26 -34.81
N GLY A 650 -14.47 24.05 -34.73
CA GLY A 650 -13.77 22.85 -35.19
C GLY A 650 -13.52 22.91 -36.70
N ILE A 651 -14.53 23.32 -37.45
CA ILE A 651 -14.44 23.51 -38.91
C ILE A 651 -13.51 24.69 -39.23
N GLU A 652 -13.63 25.83 -38.56
CA GLU A 652 -12.76 27.00 -38.79
C GLU A 652 -11.28 26.68 -38.49
N SER A 653 -10.99 25.98 -37.38
CA SER A 653 -9.63 25.58 -37.05
C SER A 653 -9.05 24.60 -38.08
N MET A 654 -9.86 23.65 -38.55
CA MET A 654 -9.47 22.70 -39.59
C MET A 654 -9.18 23.41 -40.91
N ILE A 655 -10.05 24.35 -41.33
CA ILE A 655 -9.82 25.18 -42.51
C ILE A 655 -8.52 25.97 -42.37
N GLY A 656 -8.31 26.64 -41.24
CA GLY A 656 -7.07 27.41 -41.01
C GLY A 656 -5.80 26.56 -41.08
N LYS A 657 -5.84 25.32 -40.57
CA LYS A 657 -4.69 24.39 -40.60
C LYS A 657 -4.48 23.74 -41.98
N LEU A 658 -5.54 23.51 -42.75
CA LEU A 658 -5.49 22.75 -44.01
C LEU A 658 -5.54 23.62 -45.28
N ALA A 659 -5.89 24.90 -45.19
CA ALA A 659 -6.02 25.78 -46.36
C ALA A 659 -4.73 25.91 -47.18
N GLY A 660 -3.56 25.70 -46.58
CA GLY A 660 -2.27 25.69 -47.27
C GLY A 660 -1.90 24.36 -47.94
N HIS A 661 -2.67 23.29 -47.74
CA HIS A 661 -2.35 21.96 -48.26
C HIS A 661 -2.84 21.81 -49.71
N SER A 662 -2.04 21.19 -50.58
CA SER A 662 -2.32 21.05 -52.02
C SER A 662 -3.69 20.43 -52.33
N MET A 663 -4.10 19.43 -51.55
CA MET A 663 -5.40 18.75 -51.67
C MET A 663 -6.63 19.61 -51.32
N PHE A 664 -6.47 20.80 -50.73
CA PHE A 664 -7.58 21.63 -50.24
C PHE A 664 -7.52 23.06 -50.78
N GLN A 665 -7.03 23.23 -52.02
CA GLN A 665 -7.03 24.52 -52.71
C GLN A 665 -8.23 24.69 -53.65
N GLY A 666 -8.66 25.93 -53.88
CA GLY A 666 -9.81 26.23 -54.74
C GLY A 666 -11.14 25.62 -54.24
N ALA A 667 -11.93 25.06 -55.16
CA ALA A 667 -13.23 24.45 -54.84
C ALA A 667 -13.12 23.26 -53.87
N ALA A 668 -11.96 22.58 -53.81
CA ALA A 668 -11.74 21.48 -52.89
C ALA A 668 -11.76 21.90 -51.41
N LEU A 669 -11.52 23.19 -51.08
CA LEU A 669 -11.61 23.71 -49.71
C LEU A 669 -13.03 23.59 -49.14
N ASP A 670 -14.04 23.75 -49.99
CA ASP A 670 -15.45 23.71 -49.58
C ASP A 670 -15.87 22.31 -49.09
N ARG A 671 -15.15 21.26 -49.48
CA ARG A 671 -15.35 19.90 -48.96
C ARG A 671 -15.12 19.82 -47.45
N LEU A 672 -14.25 20.65 -46.88
CA LEU A 672 -14.06 20.76 -45.43
C LEU A 672 -15.31 21.31 -44.72
N LYS A 673 -16.18 22.03 -45.44
CA LYS A 673 -17.44 22.61 -44.98
C LYS A 673 -18.67 21.73 -45.29
N MET A 674 -18.47 20.54 -45.87
CA MET A 674 -19.53 19.58 -46.20
C MET A 674 -19.55 18.38 -45.25
N CYS A 675 -20.74 17.83 -44.98
CA CYS A 675 -20.89 16.57 -44.23
C CYS A 675 -20.32 15.37 -45.00
N SER A 676 -20.13 14.23 -44.32
CA SER A 676 -19.60 12.98 -44.93
C SER A 676 -20.26 12.64 -46.25
N ASP A 677 -21.59 12.68 -46.28
CA ASP A 677 -22.40 12.26 -47.42
C ASP A 677 -22.21 13.24 -48.60
N CYS A 678 -22.34 14.55 -48.34
CA CYS A 678 -22.15 15.58 -49.35
C CYS A 678 -20.72 15.64 -49.89
N ARG A 679 -19.73 15.35 -49.05
CA ARG A 679 -18.31 15.29 -49.44
C ARG A 679 -18.04 14.15 -50.41
N VAL A 680 -18.57 12.95 -50.14
CA VAL A 680 -18.44 11.81 -51.05
C VAL A 680 -19.12 12.13 -52.38
N ILE A 681 -20.35 12.65 -52.35
CA ILE A 681 -21.05 13.02 -53.58
C ILE A 681 -20.23 14.05 -54.38
N ASP A 682 -19.69 15.07 -53.72
CA ASP A 682 -18.86 16.10 -54.36
C ASP A 682 -17.63 15.51 -55.06
N ILE A 683 -16.86 14.65 -54.37
CA ILE A 683 -15.69 13.95 -54.92
C ILE A 683 -16.05 13.14 -56.17
N TYR A 684 -17.16 12.40 -56.15
CA TYR A 684 -17.59 11.60 -57.31
C TYR A 684 -18.17 12.45 -58.45
N SER A 685 -18.73 13.62 -58.14
CA SER A 685 -19.29 14.54 -59.13
C SER A 685 -18.29 15.54 -59.70
N ALA A 686 -17.11 15.67 -59.09
CA ALA A 686 -16.02 16.50 -59.59
C ALA A 686 -15.56 15.98 -60.97
N SER A 687 -15.40 16.92 -61.90
CA SER A 687 -15.04 16.66 -63.30
C SER A 687 -13.62 17.14 -63.63
N ASP A 688 -12.95 17.71 -62.63
CA ASP A 688 -11.65 18.38 -62.65
C ASP A 688 -10.59 17.62 -61.84
N GLU A 689 -10.85 16.37 -61.44
CA GLU A 689 -9.91 15.51 -60.70
C GLU A 689 -9.67 14.18 -61.44
N ASP A 690 -8.40 13.77 -61.49
CA ASP A 690 -7.99 12.50 -62.10
C ASP A 690 -8.62 11.31 -61.35
N ARG A 691 -9.43 10.51 -62.04
CA ARG A 691 -10.00 9.29 -61.45
C ARG A 691 -9.02 8.14 -61.60
N ILE A 692 -9.11 7.13 -60.72
CA ILE A 692 -8.40 5.86 -60.91
C ILE A 692 -8.80 5.18 -62.24
N SER A 693 -9.97 5.49 -62.79
CA SER A 693 -10.39 5.06 -64.13
C SER A 693 -9.69 5.80 -65.27
N ASP A 694 -9.01 6.91 -64.96
CA ASP A 694 -8.38 7.82 -65.91
C ASP A 694 -6.84 7.67 -65.90
N LEU A 695 -6.31 6.81 -65.00
CA LEU A 695 -4.93 6.30 -64.93
C LEU A 695 -4.88 4.89 -65.53
#